data_AF-A0A550C0I1-F1
#
_entry.id   AF-A0A550C0I1-F1
#
_cell.length_a   1.000
_cell.length_b   1.000
_cell.length_c   1.000
_cell.angle_alpha   90.00
_cell.angle_beta   90.00
_cell.angle_gamma   90.00
#
_symmetry.space_group_name_H-M   'P 1'
#
loop_
_entity.id
_entity.type
_entity.pdbx_description
1 polymer ?
#
loop_
_entity_poly.entity_id
_entity_poly.type
_entity_poly.pdbx_seq_one_letter_code
_entity_poly.pdbx_strand_id
1 'polypeptide(L)'
;MVKKLTIDSRDFVRSMVPLLDGVLFSSLQAVVLNGFIKEHGNVVKMLPNCLRTLQADGVNEHVILHLLESCDSLQTLSLRGDCMHDATCVRLTEMHALSQVSLSVPYSGMLIPSLAICPCLRVIDLELADAIEYLPTMPTRRAFPALRSLTMSGQSSAGLARCILQSLRRDHPMEAISIRGAVHLSPDWDDFMDILTVIEYRCDPLALHTLVIMPSPGSEPVLSGEEEPDALYIKPLARFSQLTKLSLASYDGLALVDADCVTAAGGWPSMRALWLCDLRAEVQLLSLFALVPFAESCPDLVELALVFDARNNPPRLSNYRPRYRSRLTTLIVCNSPIDSENVGPVARFLAMLFPRLSSITCAESPYARLWTDVCNRVKNTPERPDKPGPVAASLRDDEYPGRTSLTEVQDVNMEDHWPKSDAHNGATASNTVPPRAVETAEDQSQALAQRVADLERVNSQLEQRNTALEKSRGKLERRYRTLEDRLEQKTRDLDSKAKTGHRIPDLARRYEDLEQSSDAQGKQILRLEREVRDLSQSKADILQQKTDIMRRCDDLERRTDEQTKYILQLERGVRPEPQQSAGSSANSESLAAQLSTVKQEKDQLQARYNALLKHAREVVTRNGDLQKHERERDQQRQQLERRCADLTKWQADMQQSLRDLASRGV
;
A
#
# COMPACT_ATOMS: atom_id res chain seq x y z
N MET A 1 -29.45 10.17 40.84
CA MET A 1 -28.31 10.92 40.25
C MET A 1 -28.07 10.39 38.85
N VAL A 2 -28.31 11.22 37.84
CA VAL A 2 -28.04 10.86 36.44
C VAL A 2 -26.55 11.11 36.20
N LYS A 3 -25.81 10.07 35.78
CA LYS A 3 -24.37 10.17 35.47
C LYS A 3 -24.09 10.26 33.98
N LYS A 4 -24.96 9.69 33.15
CA LYS A 4 -24.90 9.72 31.69
C LYS A 4 -26.23 10.19 31.13
N LEU A 5 -26.20 11.13 30.20
CA LEU A 5 -27.37 11.64 29.50
C LEU A 5 -27.13 11.54 27.99
N THR A 6 -28.10 11.01 27.26
CA THR A 6 -28.11 11.03 25.80
C THR A 6 -29.27 11.90 25.38
N ILE A 7 -29.00 12.86 24.50
CA ILE A 7 -29.99 13.79 23.97
C ILE A 7 -29.94 13.69 22.46
N ASP A 8 -31.07 13.35 21.85
CA ASP A 8 -31.24 13.45 20.40
C ASP A 8 -31.88 14.81 20.08
N SER A 9 -31.53 15.41 18.95
CA SER A 9 -32.15 16.68 18.53
C SER A 9 -33.66 16.54 18.33
N ARG A 10 -34.16 15.34 18.02
CA ARG A 10 -35.59 15.02 17.93
C ARG A 10 -36.31 15.10 19.28
N ASP A 11 -35.61 14.88 20.38
CA ASP A 11 -36.16 14.98 21.73
C ASP A 11 -36.34 16.45 22.16
N PHE A 12 -35.72 17.38 21.43
CA PHE A 12 -35.75 18.80 21.75
C PHE A 12 -36.97 19.49 21.13
N VAL A 13 -38.13 19.35 21.79
CA VAL A 13 -39.32 20.15 21.44
C VAL A 13 -39.04 21.62 21.78
N ARG A 14 -39.24 22.54 20.80
CA ARG A 14 -39.00 24.00 20.93
C ARG A 14 -39.59 24.64 22.20
N SER A 15 -40.57 24.00 22.85
CA SER A 15 -41.23 24.50 24.06
C SER A 15 -40.45 24.33 25.37
N MET A 16 -39.34 23.57 25.43
CA MET A 16 -38.59 23.40 26.69
C MET A 16 -37.61 24.53 27.01
N VAL A 17 -37.29 25.39 26.03
CA VAL A 17 -36.25 26.43 26.14
C VAL A 17 -36.45 27.43 27.30
N PRO A 18 -37.66 27.90 27.65
CA PRO A 18 -37.84 28.91 28.70
C PRO A 18 -37.66 28.39 30.14
N LEU A 19 -37.64 27.08 30.36
CA LEU A 19 -37.71 26.48 31.71
C LEU A 19 -36.33 26.20 32.33
N LEU A 20 -35.23 26.57 31.68
CA LEU A 20 -33.91 25.97 31.90
C LEU A 20 -32.82 26.98 32.32
N ASP A 21 -33.15 27.95 33.17
CA ASP A 21 -32.19 28.93 33.72
C ASP A 21 -31.37 28.38 34.92
N GLY A 22 -31.08 27.08 34.94
CA GLY A 22 -30.31 26.45 36.02
C GLY A 22 -29.63 25.13 35.64
N VAL A 23 -28.55 24.80 36.35
CA VAL A 23 -27.81 23.54 36.18
C VAL A 23 -28.67 22.39 36.71
N LEU A 24 -29.43 21.76 35.82
CA LEU A 24 -30.36 20.68 36.17
C LEU A 24 -29.68 19.36 36.56
N PHE A 25 -28.42 19.19 36.17
CA PHE A 25 -27.72 17.92 36.32
C PHE A 25 -26.32 18.09 36.93
N SER A 26 -26.24 18.59 38.16
CA SER A 26 -24.96 18.80 38.87
C SER A 26 -24.09 17.52 39.04
N SER A 27 -24.67 16.33 38.92
CA SER A 27 -23.95 15.04 39.01
C SER A 27 -23.57 14.44 37.66
N LEU A 28 -23.83 15.13 36.55
CA LEU A 28 -23.64 14.58 35.20
C LEU A 28 -22.15 14.51 34.86
N GLN A 29 -21.70 13.35 34.39
CA GLN A 29 -20.30 13.09 34.07
C GLN A 29 -20.09 12.81 32.58
N ALA A 30 -21.11 12.29 31.89
CA ALA A 30 -21.04 11.96 30.47
C ALA A 30 -22.29 12.45 29.72
N VAL A 31 -22.08 13.03 28.55
CA VAL A 31 -23.15 13.51 27.66
C VAL A 31 -22.90 13.01 26.25
N VAL A 32 -23.97 12.54 25.59
CA VAL A 32 -24.00 12.20 24.17
C VAL A 32 -25.04 13.09 23.48
N LEU A 33 -24.64 13.85 22.48
CA LEU A 33 -25.48 14.77 21.71
C LEU A 33 -25.54 14.30 20.25
N ASN A 34 -26.74 14.11 19.69
CA ASN A 34 -26.91 13.69 18.30
C ASN A 34 -27.78 14.69 17.52
N GLY A 35 -27.28 15.16 16.37
CA GLY A 35 -28.04 15.91 15.37
C GLY A 35 -28.37 17.37 15.71
N PHE A 36 -27.59 18.02 16.57
CA PHE A 36 -27.89 19.38 17.04
C PHE A 36 -27.48 20.47 16.04
N ILE A 37 -28.47 21.14 15.47
CA ILE A 37 -28.29 22.34 14.64
C ILE A 37 -28.11 23.63 15.47
N LYS A 38 -27.79 24.74 14.79
CA LYS A 38 -27.48 26.05 15.39
C LYS A 38 -28.54 26.59 16.37
N GLU A 39 -29.81 26.24 16.18
CA GLU A 39 -30.93 26.71 17.03
C GLU A 39 -30.88 26.18 18.48
N HIS A 40 -30.01 25.21 18.79
CA HIS A 40 -29.97 24.55 20.09
C HIS A 40 -28.88 25.07 21.06
N GLY A 41 -28.31 26.25 20.83
CA GLY A 41 -27.23 26.81 21.67
C GLY A 41 -27.54 26.87 23.17
N ASN A 42 -28.82 26.89 23.57
CA ASN A 42 -29.23 26.91 24.97
C ASN A 42 -28.98 25.59 25.73
N VAL A 43 -28.82 24.46 25.04
CA VAL A 43 -28.54 23.15 25.67
C VAL A 43 -27.24 23.18 26.47
N VAL A 44 -26.29 24.00 26.04
CA VAL A 44 -24.97 24.16 26.66
C VAL A 44 -25.08 24.65 28.10
N LYS A 45 -26.01 25.58 28.37
CA LYS A 45 -26.20 26.17 29.70
C LYS A 45 -26.65 25.15 30.76
N MET A 46 -27.16 23.99 30.33
CA MET A 46 -27.63 22.94 31.23
C MET A 46 -26.51 22.01 31.70
N LEU A 47 -25.36 22.00 31.01
CA LEU A 47 -24.30 21.06 31.30
C LEU A 47 -23.45 21.56 32.48
N PRO A 48 -23.10 20.68 33.43
CA PRO A 48 -22.28 21.09 34.55
C PRO A 48 -20.80 21.18 34.15
N ASN A 49 -20.07 22.08 34.81
CA ASN A 49 -18.61 22.23 34.63
C ASN A 49 -17.81 20.97 35.01
N CYS A 50 -18.43 20.01 35.72
CA CYS A 50 -17.83 18.73 36.10
C CYS A 50 -17.94 17.63 35.02
N LEU A 51 -18.41 17.97 33.82
CA LEU A 51 -18.52 17.04 32.71
C LEU A 51 -17.13 16.48 32.34
N ARG A 52 -17.03 15.15 32.26
CA ARG A 52 -15.77 14.45 31.94
C ARG A 52 -15.77 13.88 30.52
N THR A 53 -16.94 13.50 30.00
CA THR A 53 -17.05 12.89 28.68
C THR A 53 -18.12 13.61 27.87
N LEU A 54 -17.75 14.06 26.68
CA LEU A 54 -18.64 14.67 25.71
C LEU A 54 -18.49 13.92 24.39
N GLN A 55 -19.59 13.38 23.90
CA GLN A 55 -19.71 12.85 22.54
C GLN A 55 -20.75 13.68 21.79
N ALA A 56 -20.40 14.21 20.63
CA ALA A 56 -21.28 15.04 19.83
C ALA A 56 -21.20 14.60 18.36
N ASP A 57 -22.33 14.15 17.80
CA ASP A 57 -22.45 13.75 16.40
C ASP A 57 -23.43 14.68 15.67
N GLY A 58 -23.02 15.23 14.53
CA GLY A 58 -23.82 16.16 13.73
C GLY A 58 -24.13 17.46 14.46
N VAL A 59 -23.21 17.94 15.30
CA VAL A 59 -23.39 19.17 16.09
C VAL A 59 -22.74 20.37 15.42
N ASN A 60 -23.47 21.49 15.36
CA ASN A 60 -22.93 22.74 14.82
C ASN A 60 -21.76 23.27 15.64
N GLU A 61 -20.76 23.82 14.96
CA GLU A 61 -19.53 24.35 15.56
C GLU A 61 -19.76 25.41 16.66
N HIS A 62 -20.77 26.27 16.55
CA HIS A 62 -21.07 27.24 17.61
C HIS A 62 -21.49 26.56 18.92
N VAL A 63 -22.21 25.43 18.83
CA VAL A 63 -22.62 24.66 20.01
C VAL A 63 -21.39 23.99 20.62
N ILE A 64 -20.49 23.44 19.79
CA ILE A 64 -19.23 22.83 20.25
C ILE A 64 -18.36 23.85 20.97
N LEU A 65 -18.14 25.03 20.39
CA LEU A 65 -17.33 26.07 21.02
C LEU A 65 -17.86 26.44 22.41
N HIS A 66 -19.17 26.69 22.50
CA HIS A 66 -19.82 27.05 23.76
C HIS A 66 -19.74 25.91 24.80
N LEU A 67 -19.82 24.65 24.38
CA LEU A 67 -19.62 23.47 25.23
C LEU A 67 -18.20 23.42 25.80
N LEU A 68 -17.19 23.65 24.96
CA LEU A 68 -15.78 23.65 25.38
C LEU A 68 -15.44 24.86 26.28
N GLU A 69 -16.12 25.99 26.12
CA GLU A 69 -16.01 27.13 27.05
C GLU A 69 -16.53 26.81 28.45
N SER A 70 -17.51 25.91 28.57
CA SER A 70 -18.18 25.60 29.84
C SER A 70 -17.58 24.40 30.59
N CYS A 71 -16.73 23.59 29.93
CA CYS A 71 -16.31 22.27 30.44
C CYS A 71 -14.79 22.13 30.64
N ASP A 72 -14.21 22.82 31.62
CA ASP A 72 -12.77 22.72 31.92
C ASP A 72 -12.33 21.32 32.43
N SER A 73 -13.26 20.52 32.97
CA SER A 73 -12.98 19.18 33.52
C SER A 73 -13.04 18.05 32.49
N LEU A 74 -13.18 18.36 31.20
CA LEU A 74 -13.39 17.37 30.17
C LEU A 74 -12.14 16.51 29.95
N GLN A 75 -12.31 15.19 30.04
CA GLN A 75 -11.25 14.19 29.87
C GLN A 75 -11.33 13.48 28.53
N THR A 76 -12.54 13.30 28.00
CA THR A 76 -12.81 12.60 26.74
C THR A 76 -13.71 13.47 25.87
N LEU A 77 -13.22 13.79 24.68
CA LEU A 77 -13.95 14.52 23.66
C LEU A 77 -14.09 13.65 22.41
N SER A 78 -15.32 13.41 21.96
CA SER A 78 -15.61 12.76 20.69
C SER A 78 -16.52 13.66 19.86
N LEU A 79 -16.06 14.08 18.68
CA LEU A 79 -16.81 14.97 17.79
C LEU A 79 -16.89 14.35 16.40
N ARG A 80 -18.09 14.34 15.82
CA ARG A 80 -18.32 13.97 14.43
C ARG A 80 -19.19 15.04 13.78
N GLY A 81 -18.76 15.59 12.64
CA GLY A 81 -19.52 16.62 11.95
C GLY A 81 -18.73 17.37 10.89
N ASP A 82 -19.39 18.34 10.27
CA ASP A 82 -18.92 18.95 9.01
C ASP A 82 -18.10 20.23 9.19
N CYS A 83 -17.72 20.60 10.41
CA CYS A 83 -16.93 21.81 10.64
C CYS A 83 -16.09 21.77 11.91
N MET A 84 -14.85 22.23 11.79
CA MET A 84 -13.99 22.59 12.90
C MET A 84 -13.29 23.92 12.58
N HIS A 85 -13.64 24.98 13.30
CA HIS A 85 -13.01 26.29 13.13
C HIS A 85 -11.82 26.47 14.08
N ASP A 86 -10.95 27.39 13.71
CA ASP A 86 -9.74 27.73 14.47
C ASP A 86 -10.04 28.16 15.91
N ALA A 87 -11.18 28.82 16.17
CA ALA A 87 -11.59 29.19 17.53
C ALA A 87 -11.81 27.96 18.43
N THR A 88 -12.40 26.90 17.88
CA THR A 88 -12.59 25.62 18.59
C THR A 88 -11.23 24.98 18.87
N CYS A 89 -10.32 24.99 17.89
CA CYS A 89 -8.95 24.50 18.05
C CYS A 89 -8.22 25.24 19.18
N VAL A 90 -8.25 26.58 19.19
CA VAL A 90 -7.62 27.40 20.22
C VAL A 90 -8.15 27.03 21.60
N ARG A 91 -9.46 26.84 21.75
CA ARG A 91 -10.04 26.46 23.05
C ARG A 91 -9.56 25.08 23.54
N LEU A 92 -9.26 24.13 22.65
CA LEU A 92 -8.68 22.84 23.05
C LEU A 92 -7.32 23.02 23.78
N THR A 93 -6.56 24.07 23.47
CA THR A 93 -5.27 24.33 24.14
C THR A 93 -5.40 24.61 25.63
N GLU A 94 -6.56 25.08 26.06
CA GLU A 94 -6.86 25.48 27.43
C GLU A 94 -7.37 24.28 28.28
N MET A 95 -7.63 23.14 27.62
CA MET A 95 -8.22 21.96 28.25
C MET A 95 -7.16 21.02 28.85
N HIS A 96 -6.63 21.40 30.00
CA HIS A 96 -5.55 20.66 30.66
C HIS A 96 -5.93 19.23 31.11
N ALA A 97 -7.21 18.96 31.34
CA ALA A 97 -7.71 17.63 31.74
C ALA A 97 -7.92 16.67 30.56
N LEU A 98 -7.84 17.17 29.32
CA LEU A 98 -8.18 16.42 28.13
C LEU A 98 -7.15 15.29 27.90
N SER A 99 -7.64 14.06 27.94
CA SER A 99 -6.83 12.84 27.88
C SER A 99 -7.09 12.00 26.64
N GLN A 100 -8.28 12.12 26.05
CA GLN A 100 -8.67 11.39 24.86
C GLN A 100 -9.48 12.29 23.93
N VAL A 101 -9.11 12.26 22.66
CA VAL A 101 -9.75 13.01 21.58
C VAL A 101 -10.04 12.05 20.43
N SER A 102 -11.29 12.02 19.97
CA SER A 102 -11.74 11.27 18.79
C SER A 102 -12.52 12.22 17.88
N LEU A 103 -11.95 12.60 16.73
CA LEU A 103 -12.55 13.59 15.83
C LEU A 103 -12.75 13.00 14.45
N SER A 104 -13.96 13.15 13.91
CA SER A 104 -14.31 12.84 12.52
C SER A 104 -14.89 14.11 11.90
N VAL A 105 -13.99 15.02 11.53
CA VAL A 105 -14.28 16.40 11.10
C VAL A 105 -13.32 16.85 9.99
N PRO A 106 -13.69 17.85 9.17
CA PRO A 106 -12.77 18.50 8.25
C PRO A 106 -11.50 19.01 8.96
N TYR A 107 -10.36 18.88 8.28
CA TYR A 107 -9.09 19.27 8.88
C TYR A 107 -8.93 20.79 8.97
N SER A 108 -8.64 21.31 10.18
CA SER A 108 -8.13 22.66 10.38
C SER A 108 -6.61 22.62 10.61
N GLY A 109 -5.87 23.52 9.96
CA GLY A 109 -4.41 23.67 10.17
C GLY A 109 -4.02 23.97 11.62
N MET A 110 -4.95 24.45 12.45
CA MET A 110 -4.75 24.74 13.86
C MET A 110 -5.04 23.55 14.79
N LEU A 111 -5.67 22.47 14.29
CA LEU A 111 -6.10 21.35 15.12
C LEU A 111 -4.90 20.64 15.78
N ILE A 112 -3.93 20.17 14.98
CA ILE A 112 -2.79 19.42 15.51
C ILE A 112 -1.88 20.28 16.39
N PRO A 113 -1.51 21.53 16.01
CA PRO A 113 -0.77 22.42 16.91
C PRO A 113 -1.48 22.65 18.25
N SER A 114 -2.81 22.73 18.24
CA SER A 114 -3.58 22.94 19.47
C SER A 114 -3.59 21.71 20.38
N LEU A 115 -3.80 20.52 19.79
CA LEU A 115 -3.72 19.27 20.53
C LEU A 115 -2.31 18.97 21.07
N ALA A 116 -1.27 19.41 20.37
CA ALA A 116 0.13 19.21 20.76
C ALA A 116 0.48 19.82 22.13
N ILE A 117 -0.26 20.86 22.54
CA ILE A 117 -0.04 21.59 23.79
C ILE A 117 -0.75 20.92 24.97
N CYS A 118 -1.71 20.02 24.71
CA CYS A 118 -2.49 19.35 25.76
C CYS A 118 -1.59 18.40 26.59
N PRO A 119 -1.31 18.70 27.87
CA PRO A 119 -0.30 17.98 28.64
C PRO A 119 -0.73 16.57 29.05
N CYS A 120 -2.04 16.33 29.15
CA CYS A 120 -2.62 15.06 29.58
C CYS A 120 -3.12 14.19 28.42
N LEU A 121 -2.98 14.64 27.17
CA LEU A 121 -3.52 13.95 26.00
C LEU A 121 -2.76 12.65 25.74
N ARG A 122 -3.44 11.52 25.92
CA ARG A 122 -2.92 10.15 25.80
C ARG A 122 -3.41 9.45 24.54
N VAL A 123 -4.62 9.74 24.08
CA VAL A 123 -5.23 9.04 22.95
C VAL A 123 -5.73 10.08 21.95
N ILE A 124 -5.25 9.96 20.71
CA ILE A 124 -5.71 10.72 19.56
C ILE A 124 -6.26 9.74 18.55
N ASP A 125 -7.48 9.99 18.10
CA ASP A 125 -8.15 9.24 17.03
C ASP A 125 -8.76 10.25 16.05
N LEU A 126 -8.24 10.32 14.84
CA LEU A 126 -8.64 11.33 13.85
C LEU A 126 -9.06 10.67 12.54
N GLU A 127 -10.29 10.90 12.13
CA GLU A 127 -10.81 10.53 10.82
C GLU A 127 -10.97 11.78 9.96
N LEU A 128 -10.14 11.89 8.92
CA LEU A 128 -10.02 13.07 8.08
C LEU A 128 -10.64 12.80 6.72
N ALA A 129 -11.70 13.54 6.37
CA ALA A 129 -12.37 13.41 5.09
C ALA A 129 -11.59 14.04 3.93
N ASP A 130 -10.88 15.14 4.20
CA ASP A 130 -10.30 15.99 3.17
C ASP A 130 -8.81 15.68 2.89
N ALA A 131 -8.41 15.89 1.64
CA ALA A 131 -7.00 15.98 1.26
C ALA A 131 -6.41 17.29 1.78
N ILE A 132 -5.31 17.19 2.52
CA ILE A 132 -4.60 18.33 3.11
C ILE A 132 -3.47 18.73 2.17
N GLU A 133 -3.56 19.92 1.59
CA GLU A 133 -2.53 20.47 0.70
C GLU A 133 -1.24 20.84 1.46
N TYR A 134 -1.35 21.25 2.73
CA TYR A 134 -0.23 21.76 3.52
C TYR A 134 -0.14 21.08 4.89
N LEU A 135 1.00 20.42 5.14
CA LEU A 135 1.30 19.86 6.45
C LEU A 135 1.48 20.98 7.49
N PRO A 136 0.95 20.83 8.71
CA PRO A 136 1.05 21.85 9.75
C PRO A 136 2.49 21.99 10.24
N THR A 137 2.90 23.22 10.53
CA THR A 137 4.15 23.47 11.25
C THR A 137 3.96 23.08 12.72
N MET A 138 4.67 22.04 13.15
CA MET A 138 4.60 21.56 14.53
C MET A 138 5.42 22.44 15.50
N PRO A 139 4.95 22.66 16.73
CA PRO A 139 5.77 23.31 17.76
C PRO A 139 7.01 22.46 18.04
N THR A 140 8.19 23.07 17.93
CA THR A 140 9.49 22.37 17.82
C THR A 140 9.97 21.67 19.09
N ARG A 141 9.31 21.85 20.25
CA ARG A 141 9.74 21.23 21.51
C ARG A 141 8.56 20.74 22.35
N ARG A 142 8.59 19.43 22.65
CA ARG A 142 7.77 18.74 23.66
C ARG A 142 6.27 18.68 23.35
N ALA A 143 5.91 18.60 22.06
CA ALA A 143 4.55 18.26 21.65
C ALA A 143 4.15 16.89 22.24
N PHE A 144 2.89 16.75 22.62
CA PHE A 144 2.28 15.46 23.01
C PHE A 144 3.01 14.69 24.11
N PRO A 145 3.32 15.31 25.26
CA PRO A 145 4.17 14.70 26.29
C PRO A 145 3.60 13.41 26.89
N ALA A 146 2.28 13.22 26.86
CA ALA A 146 1.60 12.06 27.44
C ALA A 146 1.03 11.08 26.39
N LEU A 147 1.22 11.32 25.09
CA LEU A 147 0.57 10.56 24.02
C LEU A 147 1.02 9.09 24.05
N ARG A 148 0.06 8.16 24.01
CA ARG A 148 0.27 6.70 24.05
C ARG A 148 -0.36 5.98 22.87
N SER A 149 -1.44 6.52 22.32
CA SER A 149 -2.16 5.92 21.20
C SER A 149 -2.46 6.97 20.15
N LEU A 150 -2.05 6.70 18.91
CA LEU A 150 -2.34 7.52 17.75
C LEU A 150 -3.09 6.69 16.72
N THR A 151 -4.33 7.06 16.42
CA THR A 151 -5.11 6.52 15.31
C THR A 151 -5.40 7.65 14.34
N MET A 152 -5.11 7.43 13.06
CA MET A 152 -5.42 8.37 11.98
C MET A 152 -5.99 7.60 10.81
N SER A 153 -7.11 8.08 10.26
CA SER A 153 -7.70 7.59 9.03
C SER A 153 -7.96 8.73 8.05
N GLY A 154 -7.87 8.43 6.75
CA GLY A 154 -8.12 9.40 5.68
C GLY A 154 -6.92 9.64 4.77
N GLN A 155 -7.14 10.40 3.69
CA GLN A 155 -6.18 10.51 2.58
C GLN A 155 -4.82 11.09 3.01
N SER A 156 -4.82 12.06 3.93
CA SER A 156 -3.61 12.72 4.45
C SER A 156 -3.16 12.22 5.83
N SER A 157 -3.68 11.07 6.26
CA SER A 157 -3.37 10.50 7.58
C SER A 157 -1.88 10.19 7.77
N ALA A 158 -1.20 9.69 6.73
CA ALA A 158 0.22 9.35 6.76
C ALA A 158 1.11 10.58 7.04
N GLY A 159 0.98 11.64 6.23
CA GLY A 159 1.78 12.85 6.38
C GLY A 159 1.59 13.53 7.74
N LEU A 160 0.35 13.60 8.24
CA LEU A 160 0.09 14.15 9.57
C LEU A 160 0.60 13.27 10.70
N ALA A 161 0.43 11.95 10.60
CA ALA A 161 0.98 11.02 11.58
C ALA A 161 2.50 11.18 11.64
N ARG A 162 3.17 11.31 10.49
CA ARG A 162 4.60 11.61 10.40
C ARG A 162 4.95 12.89 11.15
N CYS A 163 4.24 14.01 10.93
CA CYS A 163 4.47 15.27 11.64
C CYS A 163 4.30 15.12 13.17
N ILE A 164 3.25 14.43 13.62
CA ILE A 164 3.02 14.16 15.05
C ILE A 164 4.16 13.35 15.62
N LEU A 165 4.52 12.22 14.99
CA LEU A 165 5.57 11.32 15.45
C LEU A 165 6.94 12.02 15.46
N GLN A 166 7.25 12.83 14.45
CA GLN A 166 8.50 13.62 14.39
C GLN A 166 8.62 14.64 15.53
N SER A 167 7.49 15.15 16.02
CA SER A 167 7.43 16.13 17.13
C SER A 167 7.61 15.52 18.52
N LEU A 168 7.52 14.18 18.62
CA LEU A 168 7.73 13.45 19.87
C LEU A 168 9.17 13.55 20.35
N ARG A 169 9.33 13.33 21.66
CA ARG A 169 10.65 13.18 22.27
C ARG A 169 11.30 11.89 21.77
N ARG A 170 12.61 11.77 21.89
CA ARG A 170 13.29 10.49 21.66
C ARG A 170 12.88 9.49 22.74
N ASP A 171 12.75 8.23 22.37
CA ASP A 171 12.32 7.12 23.25
C ASP A 171 10.97 7.41 23.92
N HIS A 172 10.05 8.02 23.17
CA HIS A 172 8.70 8.32 23.61
C HIS A 172 7.91 7.01 23.80
N PRO A 173 7.22 6.82 24.94
CA PRO A 173 6.63 5.53 25.28
C PRO A 173 5.25 5.33 24.62
N MET A 174 5.26 5.33 23.29
CA MET A 174 4.08 5.10 22.45
C MET A 174 3.68 3.62 22.52
N GLU A 175 2.39 3.36 22.73
CA GLU A 175 1.84 2.02 22.91
C GLU A 175 1.14 1.49 21.65
N ALA A 176 0.46 2.36 20.91
CA ALA A 176 -0.29 2.01 19.72
C ALA A 176 -0.21 3.09 18.63
N ILE A 177 0.03 2.66 17.39
CA ILE A 177 -0.02 3.50 16.19
C ILE A 177 -0.90 2.80 15.15
N SER A 178 -1.91 3.50 14.63
CA SER A 178 -2.80 2.99 13.59
C SER A 178 -3.05 4.06 12.53
N ILE A 179 -2.42 3.93 11.37
CA ILE A 179 -2.59 4.80 10.21
C ILE A 179 -3.37 4.01 9.16
N ARG A 180 -4.51 4.52 8.72
CA ARG A 180 -5.43 3.85 7.78
C ARG A 180 -5.82 4.81 6.67
N GLY A 181 -6.16 4.32 5.49
CA GLY A 181 -6.80 5.20 4.51
C GLY A 181 -5.84 6.17 3.81
N ALA A 182 -4.53 6.01 3.96
CA ALA A 182 -3.56 6.84 3.25
C ALA A 182 -3.61 6.50 1.75
N VAL A 183 -4.35 7.32 0.98
CA VAL A 183 -4.54 7.16 -0.48
C VAL A 183 -3.26 7.51 -1.25
N HIS A 184 -2.40 8.33 -0.63
CA HIS A 184 -1.17 8.82 -1.21
C HIS A 184 0.03 8.51 -0.31
N LEU A 185 0.22 7.23 0.05
CA LEU A 185 1.62 6.80 0.07
C LEU A 185 2.05 6.92 -1.39
N SER A 186 2.64 8.07 -1.73
CA SER A 186 3.09 8.42 -3.08
C SER A 186 3.83 7.21 -3.68
N PRO A 187 3.86 7.05 -5.01
CA PRO A 187 4.84 6.17 -5.65
C PRO A 187 6.28 6.46 -5.16
N ASP A 188 6.53 7.67 -4.65
CA ASP A 188 7.67 7.95 -3.80
C ASP A 188 7.44 7.31 -2.42
N TRP A 189 7.80 6.04 -2.31
CA TRP A 189 7.85 5.21 -1.10
C TRP A 189 8.46 5.86 0.15
N ASP A 190 9.09 7.02 -0.02
CA ASP A 190 9.67 7.88 1.00
C ASP A 190 8.72 8.14 2.18
N ASP A 191 7.42 8.37 1.97
CA ASP A 191 6.52 8.67 3.09
C ASP A 191 6.28 7.46 4.02
N PHE A 192 6.13 6.25 3.46
CA PHE A 192 5.96 5.04 4.24
C PHE A 192 7.23 4.75 5.05
N MET A 193 8.39 4.87 4.39
CA MET A 193 9.68 4.62 5.00
C MET A 193 10.10 5.68 6.00
N ASP A 194 9.78 6.93 5.72
CA ASP A 194 9.94 8.02 6.67
C ASP A 194 9.14 7.75 7.94
N ILE A 195 7.89 7.28 7.83
CA ILE A 195 7.08 6.94 9.01
C ILE A 195 7.74 5.82 9.81
N LEU A 196 8.17 4.73 9.18
CA LEU A 196 8.83 3.62 9.87
C LEU A 196 10.14 4.06 10.53
N THR A 197 10.93 4.89 9.84
CA THR A 197 12.20 5.45 10.34
C THR A 197 11.96 6.40 11.51
N VAL A 198 10.91 7.22 11.45
CA VAL A 198 10.52 8.10 12.54
C VAL A 198 10.03 7.29 13.74
N ILE A 199 9.24 6.24 13.53
CA ILE A 199 8.80 5.33 14.60
C ILE A 199 10.02 4.71 15.29
N GLU A 200 10.96 4.17 14.51
CA GLU A 200 12.26 3.73 15.02
C GLU A 200 12.91 4.78 15.89
N TYR A 201 13.12 5.97 15.36
CA TYR A 201 13.95 6.97 16.00
C TYR A 201 13.29 7.60 17.24
N ARG A 202 11.95 7.68 17.25
CA ARG A 202 11.19 8.42 18.27
C ARG A 202 10.52 7.55 19.31
N CYS A 203 10.15 6.31 19.00
CA CYS A 203 9.38 5.48 19.94
C CYS A 203 10.29 4.58 20.78
N ASP A 204 9.93 4.39 22.04
CA ASP A 204 10.55 3.40 22.93
C ASP A 204 10.27 1.98 22.39
N PRO A 205 11.32 1.19 22.08
CA PRO A 205 11.16 -0.17 21.56
C PRO A 205 10.42 -1.13 22.49
N LEU A 206 10.36 -0.83 23.79
CA LEU A 206 9.68 -1.66 24.79
C LEU A 206 8.22 -1.26 25.02
N ALA A 207 7.81 -0.08 24.55
CA ALA A 207 6.46 0.43 24.80
C ALA A 207 5.48 0.11 23.67
N LEU A 208 5.94 -0.05 22.42
CA LEU A 208 5.06 -0.20 21.27
C LEU A 208 4.54 -1.65 21.12
N HIS A 209 3.23 -1.84 21.26
CA HIS A 209 2.59 -3.15 21.19
C HIS A 209 1.72 -3.34 19.96
N THR A 210 1.21 -2.24 19.38
CA THR A 210 0.33 -2.25 18.21
C THR A 210 0.84 -1.29 17.15
N LEU A 211 1.07 -1.79 15.94
CA LEU A 211 1.37 -0.99 14.76
C LEU A 211 0.48 -1.44 13.60
N VAL A 212 -0.29 -0.50 13.04
CA VAL A 212 -1.15 -0.72 11.88
C VAL A 212 -0.86 0.40 10.88
N ILE A 213 -0.44 0.05 9.66
CA ILE A 213 -0.30 0.96 8.54
C ILE A 213 -0.96 0.28 7.35
N MET A 214 -2.15 0.76 6.98
CA MET A 214 -2.97 0.17 5.94
C MET A 214 -3.40 1.26 4.94
N PRO A 215 -3.33 0.99 3.63
CA PRO A 215 -3.76 1.96 2.65
C PRO A 215 -5.29 2.00 2.59
N SER A 216 -5.86 2.96 1.87
CA SER A 216 -7.32 3.09 1.75
C SER A 216 -7.91 1.96 0.92
N PRO A 217 -8.97 1.27 1.37
CA PRO A 217 -9.64 0.30 0.52
C PRO A 217 -10.22 1.00 -0.72
N GLY A 218 -9.94 0.46 -1.91
CA GLY A 218 -10.54 0.91 -3.17
C GLY A 218 -9.81 2.03 -3.90
N SER A 219 -8.67 2.52 -3.41
CA SER A 219 -7.80 3.36 -4.24
C SER A 219 -7.09 2.48 -5.26
N GLU A 220 -7.33 2.71 -6.55
CA GLU A 220 -6.59 2.03 -7.61
C GLU A 220 -5.10 2.42 -7.52
N PRO A 221 -4.20 1.43 -7.58
CA PRO A 221 -2.77 1.71 -7.49
C PRO A 221 -2.32 2.45 -8.76
N VAL A 222 -1.79 3.66 -8.58
CA VAL A 222 -1.21 4.43 -9.68
C VAL A 222 0.06 3.71 -10.12
N LEU A 223 0.07 3.18 -11.36
CA LEU A 223 1.24 2.52 -11.95
C LEU A 223 2.32 3.57 -12.24
N SER A 224 3.21 3.86 -11.28
CA SER A 224 4.51 4.45 -11.58
C SER A 224 5.38 3.36 -12.19
N GLY A 225 5.94 3.59 -13.38
CA GLY A 225 6.84 2.64 -14.04
C GLY A 225 8.26 2.64 -13.48
N GLU A 226 8.43 2.95 -12.19
CA GLU A 226 9.74 3.10 -11.55
C GLU A 226 10.18 1.83 -10.82
N GLU A 227 11.49 1.76 -10.56
CA GLU A 227 12.26 0.59 -10.13
C GLU A 227 11.66 -0.13 -8.90
N GLU A 228 11.88 -1.44 -8.84
CA GLU A 228 11.42 -2.28 -7.73
C GLU A 228 12.01 -1.80 -6.40
N PRO A 229 11.16 -1.57 -5.38
CA PRO A 229 11.59 -1.06 -4.09
C PRO A 229 12.43 -2.10 -3.33
N ASP A 230 13.61 -1.71 -2.83
CA ASP A 230 14.56 -2.56 -2.08
C ASP A 230 13.96 -3.13 -0.78
N ALA A 231 14.04 -4.45 -0.56
CA ALA A 231 13.44 -5.21 0.55
C ALA A 231 13.78 -4.79 2.03
N LEU A 232 14.48 -3.67 2.27
CA LEU A 232 14.99 -3.23 3.57
C LEU A 232 13.92 -2.66 4.55
N TYR A 233 12.64 -2.74 4.23
CA TYR A 233 11.60 -1.88 4.82
C TYR A 233 11.11 -2.27 6.20
N ILE A 234 11.14 -3.56 6.55
CA ILE A 234 10.67 -4.01 7.87
C ILE A 234 11.76 -4.02 8.94
N LYS A 235 13.03 -3.87 8.53
CA LYS A 235 14.18 -3.85 9.42
C LYS A 235 14.06 -2.81 10.56
N PRO A 236 13.56 -1.57 10.31
CA PRO A 236 13.34 -0.60 11.37
C PRO A 236 12.45 -1.15 12.51
N LEU A 237 11.53 -2.04 12.19
CA LEU A 237 10.57 -2.58 13.16
C LEU A 237 11.13 -3.76 13.97
N ALA A 238 12.26 -4.34 13.60
CA ALA A 238 12.83 -5.52 14.29
C ALA A 238 13.24 -5.25 15.74
N ARG A 239 13.41 -3.98 16.14
CA ARG A 239 13.77 -3.58 17.51
C ARG A 239 12.59 -3.67 18.50
N PHE A 240 11.35 -3.67 18.03
CA PHE A 240 10.15 -3.59 18.87
C PHE A 240 9.70 -4.98 19.34
N SER A 241 10.46 -5.57 20.27
CA SER A 241 10.24 -6.94 20.77
C SER A 241 8.90 -7.17 21.48
N GLN A 242 8.23 -6.09 21.90
CA GLN A 242 6.91 -6.12 22.55
C GLN A 242 5.74 -5.97 21.56
N LEU A 243 6.00 -5.90 20.25
CA LEU A 243 4.93 -5.89 19.25
C LEU A 243 4.10 -7.18 19.36
N THR A 244 2.81 -6.99 19.65
CA THR A 244 1.81 -8.06 19.72
C THR A 244 0.90 -8.06 18.49
N LYS A 245 0.73 -6.89 17.86
CA LYS A 245 -0.07 -6.72 16.66
C LYS A 245 0.68 -5.86 15.65
N LEU A 246 0.95 -6.42 14.48
CA LEU A 246 1.53 -5.71 13.35
C LEU A 246 0.66 -5.93 12.12
N SER A 247 0.27 -4.85 11.45
CA SER A 247 -0.45 -4.89 10.19
C SER A 247 0.15 -3.89 9.23
N LEU A 248 0.85 -4.39 8.21
CA LEU A 248 1.41 -3.60 7.13
C LEU A 248 0.77 -4.10 5.83
N ALA A 249 0.20 -3.18 5.08
CA ALA A 249 -0.21 -3.45 3.71
C ALA A 249 0.34 -2.36 2.80
N SER A 250 0.80 -2.76 1.62
CA SER A 250 1.16 -1.82 0.56
C SER A 250 0.50 -2.23 -0.75
N TYR A 251 0.12 -1.23 -1.53
CA TYR A 251 -0.37 -1.43 -2.89
C TYR A 251 0.73 -1.91 -3.81
N ASP A 252 1.94 -1.41 -3.66
CA ASP A 252 3.07 -1.68 -4.53
C ASP A 252 3.95 -2.85 -4.04
N GLY A 253 3.45 -3.54 -3.01
CA GLY A 253 4.04 -4.75 -2.46
C GLY A 253 5.17 -4.51 -1.47
N LEU A 254 5.33 -5.41 -0.51
CA LEU A 254 6.35 -5.24 0.54
C LEU A 254 7.75 -5.70 0.08
N ALA A 255 7.85 -6.25 -1.14
CA ALA A 255 9.07 -6.84 -1.73
C ALA A 255 9.80 -7.80 -0.78
N LEU A 256 9.06 -8.51 0.08
CA LEU A 256 9.64 -9.37 1.10
C LEU A 256 10.26 -10.60 0.44
N VAL A 257 11.48 -10.94 0.87
CA VAL A 257 12.09 -12.24 0.60
C VAL A 257 12.12 -13.11 1.86
N ASP A 258 12.35 -14.42 1.69
CA ASP A 258 12.35 -15.38 2.80
C ASP A 258 13.34 -14.99 3.92
N ALA A 259 14.47 -14.35 3.57
CA ALA A 259 15.47 -13.87 4.52
C ALA A 259 14.94 -12.76 5.45
N ASP A 260 14.03 -11.92 4.95
CA ASP A 260 13.41 -10.86 5.74
C ASP A 260 12.47 -11.46 6.79
N CYS A 261 11.76 -12.53 6.45
CA CYS A 261 10.89 -13.25 7.37
C CYS A 261 11.67 -13.85 8.55
N VAL A 262 12.91 -14.31 8.33
CA VAL A 262 13.80 -14.77 9.41
C VAL A 262 14.14 -13.63 10.37
N THR A 263 14.55 -12.49 9.81
CA THR A 263 14.93 -11.29 10.58
C THR A 263 13.73 -10.74 11.37
N ALA A 264 12.57 -10.67 10.71
CA ALA A 264 11.32 -10.19 11.27
C ALA A 264 10.81 -11.05 12.42
N ALA A 265 10.73 -12.37 12.20
CA ALA A 265 10.25 -13.30 13.21
C ALA A 265 11.15 -13.30 14.45
N GLY A 266 12.48 -13.19 14.28
CA GLY A 266 13.43 -13.07 15.38
C GLY A 266 13.29 -11.77 16.18
N GLY A 267 12.87 -10.67 15.54
CA GLY A 267 12.63 -9.38 16.19
C GLY A 267 11.32 -9.30 16.98
N TRP A 268 10.35 -10.17 16.70
CA TRP A 268 8.98 -10.08 17.25
C TRP A 268 8.54 -11.35 18.00
N PRO A 269 9.22 -11.73 19.10
CA PRO A 269 8.89 -12.95 19.82
C PRO A 269 7.50 -12.94 20.46
N SER A 270 6.97 -11.76 20.80
CA SER A 270 5.67 -11.58 21.46
C SER A 270 4.49 -11.42 20.48
N MET A 271 4.72 -11.63 19.18
CA MET A 271 3.73 -11.39 18.14
C MET A 271 2.52 -12.32 18.28
N ARG A 272 1.31 -11.75 18.25
CA ARG A 272 0.03 -12.47 18.33
C ARG A 272 -0.78 -12.38 17.03
N ALA A 273 -0.74 -11.24 16.36
CA ALA A 273 -1.42 -11.01 15.09
C ALA A 273 -0.47 -10.30 14.14
N LEU A 274 -0.06 -10.98 13.07
CA LEU A 274 0.84 -10.45 12.06
C LEU A 274 0.15 -10.43 10.70
N TRP A 275 0.04 -9.26 10.09
CA TRP A 275 -0.54 -9.08 8.77
C TRP A 275 0.47 -8.36 7.88
N LEU A 276 1.06 -9.07 6.93
CA LEU A 276 1.99 -8.56 5.93
C LEU A 276 1.36 -8.81 4.56
N CYS A 277 0.53 -7.87 4.11
CA CYS A 277 -0.27 -8.02 2.91
C CYS A 277 0.38 -7.28 1.74
N ASP A 278 0.84 -8.05 0.75
CA ASP A 278 1.21 -7.55 -0.56
C ASP A 278 -0.02 -7.55 -1.48
N LEU A 279 -0.49 -6.37 -1.89
CA LEU A 279 -1.68 -6.27 -2.75
C LEU A 279 -1.35 -6.45 -4.25
N ARG A 280 -0.06 -6.46 -4.65
CA ARG A 280 0.44 -6.56 -6.03
C ARG A 280 1.41 -7.73 -6.24
N ALA A 281 1.14 -8.85 -5.60
CA ALA A 281 2.05 -9.98 -5.46
C ALA A 281 2.37 -10.79 -6.75
N GLU A 282 2.33 -10.19 -7.94
CA GLU A 282 2.59 -10.89 -9.21
C GLU A 282 4.09 -11.06 -9.51
N VAL A 283 4.96 -10.22 -8.94
CA VAL A 283 6.35 -10.12 -9.40
C VAL A 283 7.31 -11.01 -8.61
N GLN A 284 7.27 -10.97 -7.27
CA GLN A 284 8.12 -11.80 -6.42
C GLN A 284 7.37 -12.23 -5.16
N LEU A 285 7.03 -13.52 -5.11
CA LEU A 285 6.33 -14.13 -3.98
C LEU A 285 7.30 -14.80 -3.02
N LEU A 286 7.03 -14.66 -1.73
CA LEU A 286 7.67 -15.46 -0.69
C LEU A 286 7.48 -16.95 -0.97
N SER A 287 8.44 -17.79 -0.61
CA SER A 287 8.23 -19.22 -0.68
C SER A 287 7.39 -19.69 0.52
N LEU A 288 6.82 -20.90 0.42
CA LEU A 288 6.17 -21.55 1.57
C LEU A 288 7.10 -21.69 2.79
N PHE A 289 8.44 -21.65 2.60
CA PHE A 289 9.43 -21.71 3.66
C PHE A 289 9.43 -20.45 4.55
N ALA A 290 8.96 -19.30 4.04
CA ALA A 290 8.84 -18.06 4.80
C ALA A 290 7.92 -18.18 6.03
N LEU A 291 7.09 -19.22 6.11
CA LEU A 291 6.23 -19.50 7.26
C LEU A 291 7.00 -20.12 8.45
N VAL A 292 8.14 -20.77 8.20
CA VAL A 292 8.89 -21.51 9.22
C VAL A 292 9.45 -20.60 10.32
N PRO A 293 10.09 -19.45 10.02
CA PRO A 293 10.63 -18.57 11.05
C PRO A 293 9.59 -18.08 12.04
N PHE A 294 8.37 -17.76 11.57
CA PHE A 294 7.26 -17.33 12.43
C PHE A 294 6.77 -18.46 13.34
N ALA A 295 6.72 -19.70 12.85
CA ALA A 295 6.37 -20.85 13.69
C ALA A 295 7.39 -21.11 14.81
N GLU A 296 8.68 -20.86 14.53
CA GLU A 296 9.77 -21.10 15.49
C GLU A 296 9.96 -19.96 16.50
N SER A 297 9.87 -18.71 16.02
CA SER A 297 10.26 -17.53 16.79
C SER A 297 9.08 -16.80 17.45
N CYS A 298 7.86 -17.02 16.96
CA CYS A 298 6.64 -16.36 17.48
C CYS A 298 5.68 -17.39 18.10
N PRO A 299 5.97 -17.92 19.31
CA PRO A 299 5.17 -18.98 19.93
C PRO A 299 3.73 -18.57 20.24
N ASP A 300 3.49 -17.28 20.47
CA ASP A 300 2.17 -16.73 20.78
C ASP A 300 1.37 -16.25 19.57
N LEU A 301 1.87 -16.49 18.34
CA LEU A 301 1.20 -16.11 17.11
C LEU A 301 -0.13 -16.86 16.99
N VAL A 302 -1.24 -16.14 16.91
CA VAL A 302 -2.63 -16.65 16.79
C VAL A 302 -3.14 -16.45 15.37
N GLU A 303 -2.79 -15.33 14.75
CA GLU A 303 -3.24 -14.94 13.42
C GLU A 303 -2.06 -14.49 12.56
N LEU A 304 -1.97 -15.02 11.34
CA LEU A 304 -0.94 -14.69 10.35
C LEU A 304 -1.62 -14.42 9.00
N ALA A 305 -1.40 -13.24 8.43
CA ALA A 305 -1.71 -12.91 7.05
C ALA A 305 -0.42 -12.70 6.27
N LEU A 306 -0.21 -13.49 5.23
CA LEU A 306 1.00 -13.46 4.40
C LEU A 306 0.67 -13.96 3.00
N VAL A 307 1.27 -13.34 1.98
CA VAL A 307 1.19 -13.80 0.58
C VAL A 307 2.45 -14.58 0.23
N PHE A 308 2.30 -15.80 -0.30
CA PHE A 308 3.41 -16.66 -0.67
C PHE A 308 3.04 -17.60 -1.83
N ASP A 309 4.04 -18.13 -2.53
CA ASP A 309 3.87 -19.09 -3.61
C ASP A 309 3.81 -20.53 -3.07
N ALA A 310 2.64 -21.17 -3.25
CA ALA A 310 2.40 -22.56 -2.88
C ALA A 310 2.27 -23.49 -4.10
N ARG A 311 2.70 -23.04 -5.30
CA ARG A 311 2.81 -23.88 -6.52
C ARG A 311 4.02 -24.80 -6.50
N ASN A 312 5.03 -24.49 -5.70
CA ASN A 312 6.19 -25.35 -5.52
C ASN A 312 5.93 -26.41 -4.45
N ASN A 313 6.58 -27.57 -4.61
CA ASN A 313 6.51 -28.63 -3.62
C ASN A 313 6.99 -28.11 -2.25
N PRO A 314 6.25 -28.37 -1.16
CA PRO A 314 6.65 -27.93 0.16
C PRO A 314 7.99 -28.58 0.55
N PRO A 315 8.87 -27.85 1.25
CA PRO A 315 10.12 -28.40 1.74
C PRO A 315 9.85 -29.55 2.71
N ARG A 316 10.69 -30.60 2.63
CA ARG A 316 10.56 -31.77 3.50
C ARG A 316 10.99 -31.40 4.92
N LEU A 317 10.04 -31.39 5.85
CA LEU A 317 10.26 -31.17 7.28
C LEU A 317 10.65 -32.45 8.05
N SER A 318 11.43 -33.36 7.45
CA SER A 318 11.65 -34.72 7.98
C SER A 318 12.24 -34.79 9.38
N ASN A 319 12.92 -33.73 9.84
CA ASN A 319 13.49 -33.63 11.18
C ASN A 319 12.98 -32.42 11.97
N TYR A 320 11.92 -31.76 11.50
CA TYR A 320 11.42 -30.56 12.15
C TYR A 320 10.70 -30.93 13.44
N ARG A 321 11.31 -30.56 14.57
CA ARG A 321 10.66 -30.57 15.88
C ARG A 321 10.61 -29.13 16.36
N PRO A 322 9.47 -28.43 16.20
CA PRO A 322 9.41 -27.04 16.62
C PRO A 322 9.69 -26.96 18.12
N ARG A 323 10.56 -26.04 18.52
CA ARG A 323 10.92 -25.83 19.93
C ARG A 323 9.70 -25.50 20.78
N TYR A 324 8.75 -24.78 20.18
CA TYR A 324 7.50 -24.37 20.77
C TYR A 324 6.33 -24.84 19.91
N ARG A 325 5.23 -25.23 20.54
CA ARG A 325 4.01 -25.53 19.79
C ARG A 325 3.35 -24.22 19.39
N SER A 326 3.39 -23.90 18.09
CA SER A 326 2.73 -22.73 17.56
C SER A 326 1.25 -22.68 17.98
N ARG A 327 0.79 -21.49 18.37
CA ARG A 327 -0.61 -21.21 18.74
C ARG A 327 -1.45 -20.72 17.56
N LEU A 328 -0.92 -20.77 16.34
CA LEU A 328 -1.57 -20.22 15.16
C LEU A 328 -2.89 -20.94 14.91
N THR A 329 -4.00 -20.21 14.96
CA THR A 329 -5.34 -20.73 14.70
C THR A 329 -5.90 -20.29 13.35
N THR A 330 -5.44 -19.14 12.84
CA THR A 330 -5.95 -18.51 11.63
C THR A 330 -4.78 -18.14 10.70
N LEU A 331 -4.82 -18.65 9.48
CA LEU A 331 -3.90 -18.29 8.39
C LEU A 331 -4.69 -17.60 7.26
N ILE A 332 -4.38 -16.33 6.99
CA ILE A 332 -4.97 -15.55 5.91
C ILE A 332 -3.98 -15.56 4.75
N VAL A 333 -4.31 -16.31 3.69
CA VAL A 333 -3.39 -16.54 2.56
C VAL A 333 -3.55 -15.51 1.44
N CYS A 334 -4.53 -14.60 1.55
CA CYS A 334 -4.77 -13.53 0.57
C CYS A 334 -4.80 -14.11 -0.88
N ASN A 335 -3.99 -13.58 -1.80
CA ASN A 335 -3.88 -14.02 -3.19
C ASN A 335 -2.75 -15.05 -3.45
N SER A 336 -2.35 -15.82 -2.43
CA SER A 336 -1.30 -16.85 -2.57
C SER A 336 -1.66 -17.91 -3.62
N PRO A 337 -0.88 -18.06 -4.71
CA PRO A 337 -1.16 -19.06 -5.73
C PRO A 337 -0.88 -20.48 -5.24
N ILE A 338 -1.71 -21.43 -5.68
CA ILE A 338 -1.57 -22.85 -5.37
C ILE A 338 -2.12 -23.69 -6.54
N ASP A 339 -1.41 -24.76 -6.87
CA ASP A 339 -1.87 -25.74 -7.86
C ASP A 339 -2.65 -26.89 -7.20
N SER A 340 -3.56 -27.50 -7.95
CA SER A 340 -4.37 -28.63 -7.48
C SER A 340 -3.53 -29.82 -6.98
N GLU A 341 -2.37 -30.06 -7.60
CA GLU A 341 -1.41 -31.11 -7.22
C GLU A 341 -0.77 -30.85 -5.85
N ASN A 342 -0.62 -29.58 -5.46
CA ASN A 342 0.04 -29.18 -4.22
C ASN A 342 -0.90 -29.06 -3.02
N VAL A 343 -2.22 -29.13 -3.20
CA VAL A 343 -3.21 -29.06 -2.11
C VAL A 343 -2.92 -30.07 -1.00
N GLY A 344 -2.57 -31.32 -1.36
CA GLY A 344 -2.23 -32.37 -0.39
C GLY A 344 -0.91 -32.12 0.34
N PRO A 345 0.21 -31.98 -0.38
CA PRO A 345 1.52 -31.66 0.22
C PRO A 345 1.48 -30.42 1.12
N VAL A 346 0.88 -29.31 0.66
CA VAL A 346 0.78 -28.04 1.40
C VAL A 346 -0.05 -28.23 2.68
N ALA A 347 -1.19 -28.93 2.62
CA ALA A 347 -1.98 -29.22 3.82
C ALA A 347 -1.19 -30.01 4.87
N ARG A 348 -0.40 -31.01 4.46
CA ARG A 348 0.45 -31.78 5.38
C ARG A 348 1.54 -30.91 5.98
N PHE A 349 2.20 -30.08 5.16
CA PHE A 349 3.21 -29.13 5.61
C PHE A 349 2.65 -28.18 6.68
N LEU A 350 1.49 -27.55 6.41
CA LEU A 350 0.84 -26.63 7.34
C LEU A 350 0.35 -27.33 8.62
N ALA A 351 -0.17 -28.56 8.54
CA ALA A 351 -0.60 -29.30 9.71
C ALA A 351 0.58 -29.67 10.64
N MET A 352 1.74 -29.98 10.07
CA MET A 352 2.97 -30.22 10.84
C MET A 352 3.52 -28.94 11.46
N LEU A 353 3.53 -27.84 10.69
CA LEU A 353 4.10 -26.55 11.12
C LEU A 353 3.20 -25.85 12.16
N PHE A 354 1.88 -25.92 11.98
CA PHE A 354 0.87 -25.26 12.80
C PHE A 354 -0.22 -26.25 13.27
N PRO A 355 0.06 -27.08 14.30
CA PRO A 355 -0.85 -28.14 14.74
C PRO A 355 -2.23 -27.66 15.25
N ARG A 356 -2.34 -26.38 15.58
CA ARG A 356 -3.57 -25.73 16.06
C ARG A 356 -4.32 -24.96 14.97
N LEU A 357 -3.81 -24.97 13.74
CA LEU A 357 -4.43 -24.27 12.62
C LEU A 357 -5.83 -24.83 12.36
N SER A 358 -6.82 -23.95 12.46
CA SER A 358 -8.24 -24.31 12.40
C SER A 358 -9.01 -23.53 11.34
N SER A 359 -8.45 -22.42 10.87
CA SER A 359 -9.04 -21.57 9.84
C SER A 359 -7.97 -21.17 8.85
N ILE A 360 -8.25 -21.36 7.56
CA ILE A 360 -7.48 -20.79 6.46
C ILE A 360 -8.46 -19.98 5.64
N THR A 361 -8.21 -18.67 5.50
CA THR A 361 -9.11 -17.75 4.79
C THR A 361 -8.41 -17.13 3.60
N CYS A 362 -9.14 -17.06 2.49
CA CYS A 362 -8.68 -16.56 1.20
C CYS A 362 -9.82 -15.71 0.63
N ALA A 363 -9.81 -14.41 0.89
CA ALA A 363 -10.84 -13.49 0.40
C ALA A 363 -10.49 -13.05 -1.04
N GLU A 364 -11.49 -13.06 -1.92
CA GLU A 364 -11.42 -12.43 -3.25
C GLU A 364 -10.31 -12.96 -4.20
N SER A 365 -9.92 -14.22 -4.02
CA SER A 365 -8.87 -14.87 -4.82
C SER A 365 -9.40 -15.96 -5.76
N PRO A 366 -8.83 -16.14 -6.96
CA PRO A 366 -9.14 -17.29 -7.82
C PRO A 366 -8.80 -18.64 -7.16
N TYR A 367 -7.92 -18.66 -6.16
CA TYR A 367 -7.47 -19.87 -5.47
C TYR A 367 -8.32 -20.26 -4.25
N ALA A 368 -9.38 -19.50 -3.93
CA ALA A 368 -10.16 -19.68 -2.70
C ALA A 368 -10.71 -21.11 -2.51
N ARG A 369 -11.09 -21.79 -3.60
CA ARG A 369 -11.56 -23.20 -3.55
C ARG A 369 -10.44 -24.16 -3.13
N LEU A 370 -9.25 -24.02 -3.72
CA LEU A 370 -8.11 -24.88 -3.40
C LEU A 370 -7.65 -24.67 -1.95
N TRP A 371 -7.63 -23.42 -1.47
CA TRP A 371 -7.33 -23.10 -0.07
C TRP A 371 -8.38 -23.62 0.92
N THR A 372 -9.65 -23.66 0.51
CA THR A 372 -10.71 -24.32 1.28
C THR A 372 -10.45 -25.82 1.42
N ASP A 373 -9.99 -26.48 0.35
CA ASP A 373 -9.60 -27.89 0.40
C ASP A 373 -8.37 -28.14 1.28
N VAL A 374 -7.37 -27.26 1.22
CA VAL A 374 -6.22 -27.29 2.15
C VAL A 374 -6.72 -27.21 3.59
N CYS A 375 -7.59 -26.26 3.92
CA CYS A 375 -8.18 -26.09 5.26
C CYS A 375 -8.88 -27.36 5.75
N ASN A 376 -9.68 -27.98 4.89
CA ASN A 376 -10.40 -29.22 5.22
C ASN A 376 -9.42 -30.38 5.48
N ARG A 377 -8.35 -30.51 4.69
CA ARG A 377 -7.32 -31.54 4.89
C ARG A 377 -6.50 -31.32 6.16
N VAL A 378 -6.15 -30.06 6.48
CA VAL A 378 -5.48 -29.71 7.74
C VAL A 378 -6.34 -30.14 8.94
N LYS A 379 -7.65 -29.83 8.93
CA LYS A 379 -8.59 -30.24 10.00
C LYS A 379 -8.72 -31.75 10.17
N ASN A 380 -8.61 -32.50 9.08
CA ASN A 380 -8.80 -33.96 9.06
C ASN A 380 -7.50 -34.75 9.28
N THR A 381 -6.35 -34.08 9.46
CA THR A 381 -5.07 -34.79 9.67
C THR A 381 -5.07 -35.45 11.06
N PRO A 382 -4.97 -36.80 11.16
CA PRO A 382 -5.22 -37.55 12.39
C PRO A 382 -4.14 -37.41 13.48
N GLU A 383 -3.04 -36.71 13.20
CA GLU A 383 -1.92 -36.52 14.13
C GLU A 383 -2.15 -35.35 15.11
N ARG A 384 -3.18 -35.44 15.96
CA ARG A 384 -3.24 -34.63 17.18
C ARG A 384 -2.65 -35.45 18.35
N PRO A 385 -1.34 -35.32 18.66
CA PRO A 385 -0.75 -35.88 19.88
C PRO A 385 -1.33 -35.28 21.19
N ASP A 386 -2.35 -34.42 21.09
CA ASP A 386 -2.98 -33.68 22.19
C ASP A 386 -4.22 -34.35 22.77
N LYS A 387 -4.61 -35.56 22.34
CA LYS A 387 -5.43 -36.40 23.21
C LYS A 387 -4.49 -37.05 24.22
N PRO A 388 -4.45 -36.60 25.49
CA PRO A 388 -3.87 -37.42 26.54
C PRO A 388 -4.64 -38.73 26.51
N GLY A 389 -4.02 -39.77 25.95
CA GLY A 389 -4.50 -41.12 26.14
C GLY A 389 -4.65 -41.34 27.64
N PRO A 390 -5.69 -42.07 28.09
CA PRO A 390 -5.80 -42.42 29.49
C PRO A 390 -4.48 -43.07 29.90
N VAL A 391 -3.72 -42.37 30.75
CA VAL A 391 -2.45 -42.86 31.27
C VAL A 391 -2.80 -44.07 32.13
N ALA A 392 -2.75 -45.25 31.53
CA ALA A 392 -2.65 -46.49 32.26
C ALA A 392 -1.30 -46.44 32.98
N ALA A 393 -1.35 -46.06 34.26
CA ALA A 393 -0.26 -46.26 35.18
C ALA A 393 0.00 -47.77 35.24
N SER A 394 1.01 -48.26 34.52
CA SER A 394 1.47 -49.64 34.66
C SER A 394 2.87 -49.83 34.09
N LEU A 395 3.81 -49.90 35.03
CA LEU A 395 4.87 -50.89 35.11
C LEU A 395 6.02 -50.85 34.09
N ARG A 396 7.18 -50.53 34.69
CA ARG A 396 8.45 -51.27 34.67
C ARG A 396 9.48 -50.94 33.58
N ASP A 397 10.58 -50.39 34.10
CA ASP A 397 11.95 -50.86 33.90
C ASP A 397 12.01 -52.29 33.36
N ASP A 398 12.60 -52.47 32.17
CA ASP A 398 13.56 -53.53 31.95
C ASP A 398 14.41 -53.24 30.71
N GLU A 399 15.65 -53.71 30.84
CA GLU A 399 16.79 -53.65 29.95
C GLU A 399 16.48 -54.10 28.52
N TYR A 400 17.14 -53.49 27.54
CA TYR A 400 17.41 -54.14 26.27
C TYR A 400 18.80 -53.77 25.74
N PRO A 401 19.73 -54.75 25.62
CA PRO A 401 20.99 -54.58 24.92
C PRO A 401 20.87 -55.02 23.45
N GLY A 402 21.70 -54.41 22.60
CA GLY A 402 22.20 -55.03 21.37
C GLY A 402 21.29 -54.88 20.14
N ARG A 403 21.70 -54.00 19.21
CA ARG A 403 21.40 -54.23 17.79
C ARG A 403 22.58 -53.88 16.90
N THR A 404 23.03 -54.96 16.27
CA THR A 404 24.00 -55.17 15.20
C THR A 404 23.94 -54.18 14.04
N SER A 405 25.15 -53.78 13.64
CA SER A 405 25.55 -53.25 12.34
C SER A 405 25.15 -54.17 11.17
N LEU A 406 24.49 -53.61 10.16
CA LEU A 406 24.26 -54.23 8.85
C LEU A 406 24.70 -53.25 7.75
N THR A 407 25.84 -53.60 7.14
CA THR A 407 26.16 -53.63 5.70
C THR A 407 25.54 -52.59 4.76
N GLU A 408 26.40 -51.68 4.30
CA GLU A 408 26.89 -51.60 2.91
C GLU A 408 25.87 -51.98 1.81
N VAL A 409 25.27 -50.94 1.20
CA VAL A 409 24.52 -51.06 -0.06
C VAL A 409 25.45 -50.63 -1.19
N GLN A 410 25.76 -51.59 -2.06
CA GLN A 410 26.52 -51.42 -3.30
C GLN A 410 25.74 -50.61 -4.33
N ASP A 411 26.50 -49.79 -5.04
CA ASP A 411 26.15 -49.10 -6.29
C ASP A 411 25.63 -50.09 -7.35
N VAL A 412 24.44 -49.82 -7.88
CA VAL A 412 23.95 -50.48 -9.10
C VAL A 412 24.23 -49.55 -10.28
N ASN A 413 25.28 -49.93 -11.00
CA ASN A 413 25.66 -49.42 -12.30
C ASN A 413 24.59 -49.82 -13.33
N MET A 414 24.11 -48.87 -14.14
CA MET A 414 23.02 -49.06 -15.10
C MET A 414 23.51 -48.65 -16.49
N GLU A 415 24.13 -49.58 -17.23
CA GLU A 415 24.44 -49.43 -18.65
C GLU A 415 24.10 -50.70 -19.45
N ASP A 416 23.46 -50.44 -20.60
CA ASP A 416 23.44 -51.17 -21.86
C ASP A 416 23.10 -52.65 -21.91
N HIS A 417 21.89 -53.02 -22.37
CA HIS A 417 21.65 -54.27 -23.10
C HIS A 417 20.57 -54.10 -24.21
N TRP A 418 21.03 -54.01 -25.46
CA TRP A 418 20.24 -54.20 -26.69
C TRP A 418 20.37 -55.67 -27.12
N PRO A 419 19.30 -56.40 -27.52
CA PRO A 419 19.44 -57.81 -27.84
C PRO A 419 19.95 -58.02 -29.26
N LYS A 420 21.11 -58.68 -29.39
CA LYS A 420 21.57 -59.34 -30.62
C LYS A 420 20.97 -60.74 -30.68
N SER A 421 20.38 -61.08 -31.82
CA SER A 421 19.85 -62.40 -32.12
C SER A 421 20.94 -63.28 -32.73
N ASP A 422 21.46 -64.22 -31.95
CA ASP A 422 22.21 -65.37 -32.45
C ASP A 422 21.24 -66.53 -32.68
N ALA A 423 21.20 -67.04 -33.92
CA ALA A 423 20.53 -68.28 -34.26
C ALA A 423 21.56 -69.25 -34.86
N HIS A 424 21.97 -70.21 -34.04
CA HIS A 424 22.57 -71.48 -34.46
C HIS A 424 22.02 -72.59 -33.57
N ASN A 425 21.46 -73.61 -34.22
CA ASN A 425 21.31 -75.03 -33.84
C ASN A 425 20.23 -75.59 -34.78
N GLY A 426 20.46 -76.60 -35.63
CA GLY A 426 21.22 -77.81 -35.43
C GLY A 426 20.23 -78.94 -35.13
N ALA A 427 19.80 -79.70 -36.14
CA ALA A 427 19.08 -80.96 -35.94
C ALA A 427 19.23 -81.89 -37.16
N THR A 428 20.02 -82.93 -36.92
CA THR A 428 20.18 -84.17 -37.68
C THR A 428 18.94 -85.06 -37.56
N ALA A 429 18.46 -85.64 -38.66
CA ALA A 429 17.49 -86.76 -38.68
C ALA A 429 17.80 -87.62 -39.91
N SER A 430 18.58 -88.69 -39.77
CA SER A 430 18.17 -90.08 -39.50
C SER A 430 17.12 -90.62 -40.49
N ASN A 431 17.65 -91.28 -41.53
CA ASN A 431 16.94 -92.17 -42.44
C ASN A 431 16.36 -93.37 -41.66
N THR A 432 15.05 -93.56 -41.71
CA THR A 432 14.41 -94.86 -41.46
C THR A 432 13.21 -95.02 -42.38
N VAL A 433 13.35 -95.97 -43.30
CA VAL A 433 12.33 -96.42 -44.27
C VAL A 433 11.38 -97.40 -43.57
N PRO A 434 10.05 -97.17 -43.58
CA PRO A 434 9.07 -98.21 -43.29
C PRO A 434 8.49 -98.83 -44.58
N PRO A 435 7.85 -100.00 -44.50
CA PRO A 435 7.65 -100.91 -45.61
C PRO A 435 6.47 -100.53 -46.50
N ARG A 436 6.65 -100.83 -47.80
CA ARG A 436 5.61 -100.88 -48.85
C ARG A 436 4.37 -101.64 -48.35
N ALA A 437 3.33 -100.90 -48.00
CA ALA A 437 1.97 -101.34 -48.24
C ALA A 437 1.71 -101.17 -49.74
N VAL A 438 1.17 -102.20 -50.38
CA VAL A 438 0.63 -102.10 -51.74
C VAL A 438 -0.65 -101.27 -51.63
N GLU A 439 -0.48 -99.95 -51.59
CA GLU A 439 -1.56 -99.00 -51.85
C GLU A 439 -2.01 -99.24 -53.29
N THR A 440 -3.29 -99.51 -53.43
CA THR A 440 -3.91 -99.72 -54.73
C THR A 440 -3.84 -98.43 -55.52
N ALA A 441 -3.83 -98.48 -56.85
CA ALA A 441 -3.73 -97.28 -57.70
C ALA A 441 -4.82 -96.22 -57.41
N GLU A 442 -5.92 -96.62 -56.75
CA GLU A 442 -6.98 -95.73 -56.27
C GLU A 442 -6.53 -94.85 -55.08
N ASP A 443 -5.74 -95.37 -54.14
CA ASP A 443 -5.26 -94.62 -52.97
C ASP A 443 -4.26 -93.53 -53.37
N GLN A 444 -3.39 -93.84 -54.35
CA GLN A 444 -2.46 -92.86 -54.93
C GLN A 444 -3.19 -91.78 -55.73
N SER A 445 -4.27 -92.14 -56.43
CA SER A 445 -5.11 -91.18 -57.15
C SER A 445 -5.82 -90.23 -56.19
N GLN A 446 -6.36 -90.75 -55.07
CA GLN A 446 -6.97 -89.93 -54.02
C GLN A 446 -5.94 -89.03 -53.31
N ALA A 447 -4.74 -89.53 -53.01
CA ALA A 447 -3.68 -88.72 -52.41
C ALA A 447 -3.21 -87.58 -53.32
N LEU A 448 -3.12 -87.82 -54.63
CA LEU A 448 -2.82 -86.78 -55.62
C LEU A 448 -3.95 -85.75 -55.72
N ALA A 449 -5.21 -86.19 -55.74
CA ALA A 449 -6.36 -85.29 -55.76
C ALA A 449 -6.39 -84.38 -54.51
N GLN A 450 -6.13 -84.94 -53.33
CA GLN A 450 -6.03 -84.18 -52.09
C GLN A 450 -4.90 -83.15 -52.13
N ARG A 451 -3.73 -83.53 -52.67
CA ARG A 451 -2.58 -82.63 -52.80
C ARG A 451 -2.84 -81.49 -53.79
N VAL A 452 -3.57 -81.75 -54.87
CA VAL A 452 -4.02 -80.70 -55.81
C VAL A 452 -4.98 -79.73 -55.10
N ALA A 453 -5.95 -80.24 -54.35
CA ALA A 453 -6.87 -79.40 -53.58
C ALA A 453 -6.15 -78.54 -52.52
N ASP A 454 -5.14 -79.09 -51.84
CA ASP A 454 -4.32 -78.35 -50.88
C ASP A 454 -3.47 -77.26 -51.57
N LEU A 455 -2.91 -77.55 -52.75
CA LEU A 455 -2.18 -76.56 -53.54
C LEU A 455 -3.08 -75.44 -54.05
N GLU A 456 -4.30 -75.75 -54.50
CA GLU A 456 -5.30 -74.76 -54.90
C GLU A 456 -5.68 -73.85 -53.72
N ARG A 457 -5.80 -74.43 -52.51
CA ARG A 457 -6.06 -73.67 -51.29
C ARG A 457 -4.91 -72.74 -50.93
N VAL A 458 -3.67 -73.22 -51.00
CA VAL A 458 -2.47 -72.41 -50.75
C VAL A 458 -2.34 -71.30 -51.80
N ASN A 459 -2.59 -71.59 -53.07
CA ASN A 459 -2.56 -70.59 -54.13
C ASN A 459 -3.62 -69.50 -53.90
N SER A 460 -4.85 -69.89 -53.53
CA SER A 460 -5.92 -68.95 -53.18
C SER A 460 -5.54 -68.06 -52.00
N GLN A 461 -4.85 -68.60 -50.98
CA GLN A 461 -4.35 -67.82 -49.85
C GLN A 461 -3.23 -66.85 -50.25
N LEU A 462 -2.33 -67.26 -51.16
CA LEU A 462 -1.26 -66.41 -51.68
C LEU A 462 -1.83 -65.25 -52.51
N GLU A 463 -2.84 -65.50 -53.35
CA GLU A 463 -3.54 -64.45 -54.09
C GLU A 463 -4.23 -63.45 -53.16
N GLN A 464 -4.90 -63.92 -52.11
CA GLN A 464 -5.49 -63.05 -51.08
C GLN A 464 -4.41 -62.22 -50.35
N ARG A 465 -3.26 -62.81 -50.03
CA ARG A 465 -2.16 -62.10 -49.37
C ARG A 465 -1.52 -61.07 -50.31
N ASN A 466 -1.35 -61.39 -51.59
CA ASN A 466 -0.82 -60.46 -52.58
C ASN A 466 -1.76 -59.26 -52.79
N THR A 467 -3.07 -59.50 -52.92
CA THR A 467 -4.03 -58.40 -53.03
C THR A 467 -4.09 -57.53 -51.78
N ALA A 468 -3.90 -58.11 -50.58
CA ALA A 468 -3.79 -57.35 -49.34
C ALA A 468 -2.50 -56.50 -49.29
N LEU A 469 -1.37 -57.05 -49.75
CA LEU A 469 -0.10 -56.34 -49.84
C LEU A 469 -0.18 -55.18 -50.84
N GLU A 470 -0.78 -55.38 -52.02
CA GLU A 470 -1.00 -54.31 -52.99
C GLU A 470 -1.86 -53.18 -52.44
N LYS A 471 -2.94 -53.49 -51.72
CA LYS A 471 -3.75 -52.50 -51.02
C LYS A 471 -2.94 -51.73 -49.97
N SER A 472 -2.08 -52.42 -49.22
CA SER A 472 -1.22 -51.78 -48.21
C SER A 472 -0.18 -50.86 -48.84
N ARG A 473 0.44 -51.28 -49.95
CA ARG A 473 1.39 -50.50 -50.74
C ARG A 473 0.71 -49.24 -51.30
N GLY A 474 -0.48 -49.36 -51.87
CA GLY A 474 -1.23 -48.21 -52.36
C GLY A 474 -1.61 -47.20 -51.26
N LYS A 475 -1.89 -47.66 -50.03
CA LYS A 475 -2.09 -46.76 -48.87
C LYS A 475 -0.80 -46.04 -48.49
N LEU A 476 0.32 -46.73 -48.53
CA LEU A 476 1.62 -46.17 -48.18
C LEU A 476 2.07 -45.12 -49.21
N GLU A 477 1.92 -45.40 -50.52
CA GLU A 477 2.23 -44.46 -51.59
C GLU A 477 1.40 -43.17 -51.49
N ARG A 478 0.12 -43.25 -51.12
CA ARG A 478 -0.71 -42.06 -50.87
C ARG A 478 -0.19 -41.23 -49.70
N ARG A 479 0.24 -41.88 -48.60
CA ARG A 479 0.82 -41.17 -47.45
C ARG A 479 2.12 -40.45 -47.83
N TYR A 480 2.97 -41.06 -48.64
CA TYR A 480 4.20 -40.41 -49.11
C TYR A 480 3.91 -39.18 -49.96
N ARG A 481 2.97 -39.24 -50.90
CA ARG A 481 2.56 -38.06 -51.69
C ARG A 481 2.03 -36.92 -50.80
N THR A 482 1.18 -37.23 -49.82
CA THR A 482 0.69 -36.21 -48.89
C THR A 482 1.81 -35.57 -48.06
N LEU A 483 2.85 -36.33 -47.70
CA LEU A 483 4.01 -35.77 -46.98
C LEU A 483 4.85 -34.89 -47.90
N GLU A 484 5.05 -35.29 -49.15
CA GLU A 484 5.77 -34.54 -50.18
C GLU A 484 5.09 -33.18 -50.45
N ASP A 485 3.76 -33.17 -50.66
CA ASP A 485 2.98 -31.95 -50.83
C ASP A 485 3.10 -31.00 -49.62
N ARG A 486 3.10 -31.54 -48.40
CA ARG A 486 3.27 -30.75 -47.16
C ARG A 486 4.68 -30.15 -47.05
N LEU A 487 5.70 -30.87 -47.51
CA LEU A 487 7.08 -30.38 -47.52
C LEU A 487 7.24 -29.26 -48.56
N GLU A 488 6.72 -29.44 -49.77
CA GLU A 488 6.73 -28.39 -50.78
C GLU A 488 6.02 -27.12 -50.31
N GLN A 489 4.85 -27.25 -49.68
CA GLN A 489 4.13 -26.11 -49.15
C GLN A 489 4.94 -25.37 -48.08
N LYS A 490 5.57 -26.11 -47.15
CA LYS A 490 6.47 -25.51 -46.14
C LYS A 490 7.66 -24.79 -46.77
N THR A 491 8.24 -25.35 -47.85
CA THR A 491 9.35 -24.71 -48.55
C THR A 491 8.92 -23.39 -49.19
N ARG A 492 7.73 -23.34 -49.82
CA ARG A 492 7.17 -22.08 -50.36
C ARG A 492 6.87 -21.06 -49.25
N ASP A 493 6.32 -21.51 -48.12
CA ASP A 493 6.04 -20.63 -46.98
C ASP A 493 7.34 -20.04 -46.39
N LEU A 494 8.41 -20.84 -46.27
CA LEU A 494 9.72 -20.38 -45.83
C LEU A 494 10.36 -19.40 -46.82
N ASP A 495 10.27 -19.66 -48.12
CA ASP A 495 10.79 -18.77 -49.16
C ASP A 495 10.03 -17.42 -49.21
N SER A 496 8.72 -17.44 -48.91
CA SER A 496 7.92 -16.22 -48.75
C SER A 496 8.31 -15.41 -47.49
N LYS A 497 8.70 -16.10 -46.41
CA LYS A 497 9.21 -15.45 -45.19
C LYS A 497 10.59 -14.84 -45.40
N ALA A 498 11.49 -15.50 -46.13
CA ALA A 498 12.82 -14.98 -46.47
C ALA A 498 12.76 -13.66 -47.27
N LYS A 499 11.72 -13.47 -48.09
CA LYS A 499 11.48 -12.20 -48.83
C LYS A 499 11.06 -11.02 -47.94
N THR A 500 10.84 -11.21 -46.63
CA THR A 500 10.59 -10.10 -45.68
C THR A 500 11.86 -9.36 -45.24
N GLY A 501 13.04 -9.71 -45.76
CA GLY A 501 14.32 -9.03 -45.51
C GLY A 501 14.34 -7.52 -45.82
N HIS A 502 13.39 -6.99 -46.60
CA HIS A 502 13.22 -5.54 -46.80
C HIS A 502 12.70 -4.80 -45.55
N ARG A 503 12.11 -5.49 -44.56
CA ARG A 503 11.55 -4.85 -43.36
C ARG A 503 12.62 -4.41 -42.36
N ILE A 504 13.79 -5.03 -42.37
CA ILE A 504 14.90 -4.72 -41.45
C ILE A 504 15.46 -3.30 -41.69
N PRO A 505 15.85 -2.89 -42.92
CA PRO A 505 16.34 -1.53 -43.16
C PRO A 505 15.27 -0.45 -42.94
N ASP A 506 13.99 -0.76 -43.18
CA ASP A 506 12.88 0.17 -42.90
C ASP A 506 12.66 0.36 -41.39
N LEU A 507 12.77 -0.72 -40.59
CA LEU A 507 12.70 -0.63 -39.13
C LEU A 507 13.91 0.11 -38.55
N ALA A 508 15.11 -0.10 -39.10
CA ALA A 508 16.30 0.62 -38.69
C ALA A 508 16.17 2.13 -38.92
N ARG A 509 15.67 2.56 -40.10
CA ARG A 509 15.38 3.99 -40.37
C ARG A 509 14.35 4.57 -39.40
N ARG A 510 13.26 3.84 -39.13
CA ARG A 510 12.25 4.30 -38.16
C ARG A 510 12.82 4.44 -36.75
N TYR A 511 13.75 3.57 -36.35
CA TYR A 511 14.42 3.68 -35.06
C TYR A 511 15.28 4.94 -34.98
N GLU A 512 16.05 5.23 -36.03
CA GLU A 512 16.88 6.44 -36.10
C GLU A 512 16.03 7.73 -36.11
N ASP A 513 14.92 7.75 -36.85
CA ASP A 513 13.97 8.88 -36.84
C ASP A 513 13.36 9.11 -35.44
N LEU A 514 13.10 8.02 -34.69
CA LEU A 514 12.55 8.09 -33.34
C LEU A 514 13.57 8.51 -32.30
N GLU A 515 14.80 8.05 -32.42
CA GLU A 515 15.92 8.49 -31.57
C GLU A 515 16.12 10.00 -31.74
N GLN A 516 16.13 10.49 -33.00
CA GLN A 516 16.18 11.93 -33.29
C GLN A 516 14.97 12.68 -32.71
N SER A 517 13.76 12.11 -32.79
CA SER A 517 12.56 12.74 -32.22
C SER A 517 12.58 12.77 -30.69
N SER A 518 13.10 11.73 -30.04
CA SER A 518 13.27 11.65 -28.59
C SER A 518 14.26 12.70 -28.12
N ASP A 519 15.42 12.81 -28.79
CA ASP A 519 16.43 13.83 -28.51
C ASP A 519 15.88 15.26 -28.63
N ALA A 520 15.06 15.50 -29.66
CA ALA A 520 14.42 16.80 -29.85
C ALA A 520 13.44 17.13 -28.70
N GLN A 521 12.67 16.14 -28.22
CA GLN A 521 11.78 16.31 -27.07
C GLN A 521 12.56 16.53 -25.76
N GLY A 522 13.63 15.77 -25.53
CA GLY A 522 14.51 15.96 -24.38
C GLY A 522 15.11 17.37 -24.32
N LYS A 523 15.55 17.92 -25.45
CA LYS A 523 16.00 19.32 -25.55
C LYS A 523 14.90 20.33 -25.22
N GLN A 524 13.66 20.05 -25.62
CA GLN A 524 12.51 20.91 -25.31
C GLN A 524 12.17 20.89 -23.82
N ILE A 525 12.24 19.73 -23.17
CA ILE A 525 12.05 19.59 -21.71
C ILE A 525 13.10 20.42 -20.96
N LEU A 526 14.39 20.25 -21.30
CA LEU A 526 15.48 21.03 -20.68
C LEU A 526 15.32 22.55 -20.88
N ARG A 527 14.71 22.99 -21.99
CA ARG A 527 14.38 24.40 -22.21
C ARG A 527 13.25 24.87 -21.29
N LEU A 528 12.18 24.09 -21.16
CA LEU A 528 11.06 24.39 -20.26
C LEU A 528 11.51 24.44 -18.80
N GLU A 529 12.38 23.52 -18.36
CA GLU A 529 12.92 23.52 -16.99
C GLU A 529 13.76 24.77 -16.67
N ARG A 530 14.47 25.33 -17.65
CA ARG A 530 15.16 26.63 -17.48
C ARG A 530 14.14 27.75 -17.34
N GLU A 531 13.14 27.79 -18.21
CA GLU A 531 12.09 28.82 -18.18
C GLU A 531 11.28 28.77 -16.86
N VAL A 532 10.98 27.58 -16.32
CA VAL A 532 10.34 27.42 -15.00
C VAL A 532 11.24 27.91 -13.85
N ARG A 533 12.54 27.64 -13.91
CA ARG A 533 13.50 28.18 -12.92
C ARG A 533 13.59 29.70 -12.98
N ASP A 534 13.64 30.28 -14.18
CA ASP A 534 13.68 31.74 -14.37
C ASP A 534 12.38 32.41 -13.85
N LEU A 535 11.22 31.80 -14.12
CA LEU A 535 9.93 32.25 -13.58
C LEU A 535 9.86 32.14 -12.06
N SER A 536 10.37 31.04 -11.49
CA SER A 536 10.43 30.84 -10.04
C SER A 536 11.31 31.90 -9.37
N GLN A 537 12.45 32.23 -9.97
CA GLN A 537 13.32 33.31 -9.49
C GLN A 537 12.62 34.67 -9.58
N SER A 538 11.96 34.97 -10.71
CA SER A 538 11.20 36.21 -10.88
C SER A 538 10.07 36.36 -9.85
N LYS A 539 9.38 35.26 -9.53
CA LYS A 539 8.35 35.20 -8.47
C LYS A 539 8.94 35.49 -7.09
N ALA A 540 10.12 34.94 -6.78
CA ALA A 540 10.82 35.24 -5.52
C ALA A 540 11.18 36.74 -5.42
N ASP A 541 11.69 37.34 -6.50
CA ASP A 541 12.01 38.77 -6.54
C ASP A 541 10.76 39.65 -6.35
N ILE A 542 9.62 39.25 -6.93
CA ILE A 542 8.33 39.94 -6.78
C ILE A 542 7.79 39.83 -5.35
N LEU A 543 7.92 38.66 -4.70
CA LEU A 543 7.53 38.49 -3.30
C LEU A 543 8.40 39.34 -2.37
N GLN A 544 9.69 39.46 -2.67
CA GLN A 544 10.60 40.36 -1.95
C GLN A 544 10.18 41.82 -2.13
N GLN A 545 9.90 42.25 -3.36
CA GLN A 545 9.38 43.60 -3.64
C GLN A 545 8.07 43.88 -2.90
N LYS A 546 7.13 42.93 -2.88
CA LYS A 546 5.88 43.05 -2.12
C LYS A 546 6.13 43.28 -0.64
N THR A 547 7.07 42.53 -0.06
CA THR A 547 7.44 42.64 1.36
C THR A 547 8.04 44.01 1.67
N ASP A 548 8.90 44.54 0.80
CA ASP A 548 9.51 45.87 0.98
C ASP A 548 8.50 47.01 0.79
N ILE A 549 7.53 46.85 -0.11
CA ILE A 549 6.40 47.77 -0.27
C ILE A 549 5.54 47.78 1.00
N MET A 550 5.20 46.61 1.55
CA MET A 550 4.43 46.52 2.80
C MET A 550 5.12 47.24 3.95
N ARG A 551 6.42 47.02 4.15
CA ARG A 551 7.20 47.75 5.17
C ARG A 551 7.15 49.27 4.99
N ARG A 552 7.26 49.75 3.74
CA ARG A 552 7.16 51.19 3.43
C ARG A 552 5.75 51.74 3.70
N CYS A 553 4.70 50.96 3.46
CA CYS A 553 3.33 51.33 3.83
C CYS A 553 3.21 51.52 5.36
N ASP A 554 3.68 50.54 6.14
CA ASP A 554 3.62 50.59 7.61
C ASP A 554 4.39 51.80 8.16
N ASP A 555 5.57 52.10 7.60
CA ASP A 555 6.36 53.27 7.99
C ASP A 555 5.68 54.61 7.65
N LEU A 556 5.00 54.69 6.49
CA LEU A 556 4.24 55.87 6.11
C LEU A 556 3.02 56.06 7.02
N GLU A 557 2.31 55.00 7.34
CA GLU A 557 1.15 55.03 8.25
C GLU A 557 1.55 55.55 9.63
N ARG A 558 2.65 55.05 10.20
CA ARG A 558 3.20 55.57 11.47
C ARG A 558 3.53 57.06 11.41
N ARG A 559 4.16 57.53 10.32
CA ARG A 559 4.48 58.96 10.15
C ARG A 559 3.23 59.83 10.03
N THR A 560 2.20 59.34 9.33
CA THR A 560 0.92 60.05 9.22
C THR A 560 0.20 60.13 10.56
N ASP A 561 0.27 59.08 11.39
CA ASP A 561 -0.25 59.09 12.76
C ASP A 561 0.50 60.08 13.66
N GLU A 562 1.83 60.11 13.56
CA GLU A 562 2.68 61.06 14.28
C GLU A 562 2.36 62.51 13.90
N GLN A 563 2.25 62.81 12.60
CA GLN A 563 1.86 64.14 12.12
C GLN A 563 0.44 64.51 12.57
N THR A 564 -0.50 63.56 12.57
CA THR A 564 -1.87 63.81 13.04
C THR A 564 -1.89 64.16 14.52
N LYS A 565 -1.09 63.47 15.35
CA LYS A 565 -0.89 63.84 16.77
C LYS A 565 -0.29 65.23 16.92
N TYR A 566 0.69 65.59 16.10
CA TYR A 566 1.33 66.91 16.13
C TYR A 566 0.37 68.04 15.71
N ILE A 567 -0.45 67.84 14.67
CA ILE A 567 -1.51 68.77 14.27
C ILE A 567 -2.47 69.01 15.43
N LEU A 568 -2.95 67.95 16.10
CA LEU A 568 -3.85 68.06 17.25
C LEU A 568 -3.23 68.83 18.44
N GLN A 569 -1.91 68.74 18.63
CA GLN A 569 -1.21 69.54 19.64
C GLN A 569 -1.13 71.02 19.25
N LEU A 570 -0.79 71.33 18.00
CA LEU A 570 -0.77 72.70 17.50
C LEU A 570 -2.16 73.35 17.53
N GLU A 571 -3.22 72.62 17.14
CA GLU A 571 -4.60 73.11 17.19
C GLU A 571 -5.06 73.44 18.62
N ARG A 572 -4.58 72.69 19.62
CA ARG A 572 -4.82 73.02 21.04
C ARG A 572 -4.11 74.30 21.46
N GLY A 573 -2.89 74.54 20.97
CA GLY A 573 -2.11 75.74 21.27
C GLY A 573 -2.59 77.02 20.57
N VAL A 574 -3.25 76.89 19.41
CA VAL A 574 -3.81 78.03 18.65
C VAL A 574 -5.17 78.50 19.21
N ARG A 575 -5.81 77.71 20.08
CA ARG A 575 -7.13 78.07 20.65
C ARG A 575 -6.97 79.30 21.57
N PRO A 576 -7.57 80.46 21.24
CA PRO A 576 -7.35 81.68 22.01
C PRO A 576 -7.98 81.53 23.41
N GLU A 577 -7.17 81.68 24.46
CA GLU A 577 -7.70 81.86 25.81
C GLU A 577 -8.44 83.22 25.87
N PRO A 578 -9.68 83.28 26.40
CA PRO A 578 -10.50 84.49 26.28
C PRO A 578 -10.03 85.74 27.04
N GLN A 579 -8.92 85.73 27.79
CA GLN A 579 -8.53 86.88 28.62
C GLN A 579 -7.00 86.96 28.80
N GLN A 580 -6.30 87.75 27.98
CA GLN A 580 -5.25 88.71 28.39
C GLN A 580 -4.35 89.17 27.23
N SER A 581 -4.28 90.50 27.07
CA SER A 581 -3.17 91.30 26.52
C SER A 581 -2.90 91.31 25.01
N ALA A 582 -2.82 92.53 24.48
CA ALA A 582 -2.60 92.91 23.08
C ALA A 582 -1.15 92.70 22.57
N GLY A 583 -0.42 91.71 23.09
CA GLY A 583 1.00 91.47 22.75
C GLY A 583 1.31 90.18 21.98
N SER A 584 0.33 89.31 21.73
CA SER A 584 0.57 87.91 21.27
C SER A 584 0.42 87.66 19.75
N SER A 585 0.22 88.71 18.93
CA SER A 585 -0.09 88.55 17.49
C SER A 585 0.96 87.77 16.70
N ALA A 586 2.25 88.01 16.96
CA ALA A 586 3.35 87.40 16.20
C ALA A 586 3.46 85.88 16.42
N ASN A 587 3.13 85.38 17.62
CA ASN A 587 3.18 83.95 17.92
C ASN A 587 2.02 83.18 17.24
N SER A 588 0.85 83.82 17.13
CA SER A 588 -0.31 83.22 16.46
C SER A 588 -0.09 83.06 14.95
N GLU A 589 0.52 84.05 14.29
CA GLU A 589 0.84 83.97 12.86
C GLU A 589 1.91 82.90 12.57
N SER A 590 2.93 82.79 13.43
CA SER A 590 3.96 81.74 13.32
C SER A 590 3.37 80.33 13.47
N LEU A 591 2.48 80.11 14.45
CA LEU A 591 1.79 78.83 14.64
C LEU A 591 0.85 78.50 13.47
N ALA A 592 0.15 79.49 12.91
CA ALA A 592 -0.69 79.31 11.74
C ALA A 592 0.12 78.92 10.50
N ALA A 593 1.29 79.52 10.30
CA ALA A 593 2.22 79.15 9.23
C ALA A 593 2.75 77.72 9.42
N GLN A 594 3.15 77.34 10.64
CA GLN A 594 3.57 75.97 10.95
C GLN A 594 2.45 74.95 10.69
N LEU A 595 1.21 75.26 11.09
CA LEU A 595 0.06 74.40 10.84
C LEU A 595 -0.20 74.22 9.33
N SER A 596 -0.06 75.27 8.55
CA SER A 596 -0.18 75.20 7.08
C SER A 596 0.89 74.28 6.47
N THR A 597 2.14 74.40 6.91
CA THR A 597 3.24 73.55 6.44
C THR A 597 2.99 72.07 6.78
N VAL A 598 2.59 71.77 8.02
CA VAL A 598 2.32 70.38 8.43
C VAL A 598 1.14 69.77 7.68
N LYS A 599 0.09 70.56 7.38
CA LYS A 599 -1.03 70.10 6.54
C LYS A 599 -0.56 69.75 5.12
N GLN A 600 0.31 70.59 4.54
CA GLN A 600 0.89 70.32 3.22
C GLN A 600 1.75 69.04 3.22
N GLU A 601 2.55 68.81 4.27
CA GLU A 601 3.34 67.58 4.40
C GLU A 601 2.46 66.34 4.53
N LYS A 602 1.35 66.42 5.29
CA LYS A 602 0.38 65.33 5.42
C LYS A 602 -0.23 64.97 4.07
N ASP A 603 -0.65 65.95 3.29
CA ASP A 603 -1.23 65.73 1.96
C ASP A 603 -0.19 65.08 1.01
N GLN A 604 1.07 65.49 1.09
CA GLN A 604 2.17 64.86 0.33
C GLN A 604 2.40 63.40 0.75
N LEU A 605 2.37 63.09 2.06
CA LEU A 605 2.51 61.71 2.54
C LEU A 605 1.31 60.85 2.13
N GLN A 606 0.09 61.39 2.18
CA GLN A 606 -1.11 60.70 1.72
C GLN A 606 -1.04 60.39 0.22
N ALA A 607 -0.55 61.33 -0.60
CA ALA A 607 -0.34 61.11 -2.03
C ALA A 607 0.69 59.99 -2.29
N ARG A 608 1.80 59.96 -1.52
CA ARG A 608 2.80 58.89 -1.60
C ARG A 608 2.22 57.53 -1.20
N TYR A 609 1.43 57.47 -0.13
CA TYR A 609 0.76 56.25 0.32
C TYR A 609 -0.18 55.70 -0.77
N ASN A 610 -1.00 56.57 -1.36
CA ASN A 610 -1.92 56.18 -2.44
C ASN A 610 -1.16 55.66 -3.69
N ALA A 611 -0.04 56.29 -4.05
CA ALA A 611 0.82 55.82 -5.14
C ALA A 611 1.43 54.44 -4.84
N LEU A 612 1.84 54.20 -3.59
CA LEU A 612 2.42 52.93 -3.16
C LEU A 612 1.36 51.80 -3.13
N LEU A 613 0.14 52.09 -2.69
CA LEU A 613 -1.01 51.18 -2.79
C LEU A 613 -1.33 50.80 -4.24
N LYS A 614 -1.28 51.77 -5.17
CA LYS A 614 -1.45 51.49 -6.60
C LYS A 614 -0.38 50.52 -7.10
N HIS A 615 0.89 50.78 -6.77
CA HIS A 615 2.00 49.90 -7.12
C HIS A 615 1.84 48.49 -6.52
N ALA A 616 1.38 48.38 -5.26
CA ALA A 616 1.10 47.10 -4.62
C ALA A 616 0.05 46.28 -5.39
N ARG A 617 -1.02 46.92 -5.89
CA ARG A 617 -2.04 46.26 -6.72
C ARG A 617 -1.45 45.77 -8.04
N GLU A 618 -0.62 46.57 -8.71
CA GLU A 618 0.05 46.18 -9.96
C GLU A 618 0.98 44.96 -9.75
N VAL A 619 1.70 44.91 -8.62
CA VAL A 619 2.53 43.76 -8.23
C VAL A 619 1.69 42.50 -8.00
N VAL A 620 0.54 42.62 -7.35
CA VAL A 620 -0.40 41.49 -7.15
C VAL A 620 -0.92 40.96 -8.48
N THR A 621 -1.31 41.83 -9.41
CA THR A 621 -1.76 41.43 -10.75
C THR A 621 -0.66 40.68 -11.50
N ARG A 622 0.58 41.22 -11.53
CA ARG A 622 1.72 40.56 -12.18
C ARG A 622 2.02 39.18 -11.58
N ASN A 623 1.90 39.03 -10.26
CA ASN A 623 2.07 37.74 -9.61
C ASN A 623 0.99 36.73 -10.03
N GLY A 624 -0.25 37.19 -10.22
CA GLY A 624 -1.34 36.35 -10.76
C GLY A 624 -1.05 35.87 -12.19
N ASP A 625 -0.57 36.75 -13.06
CA ASP A 625 -0.22 36.41 -14.45
C ASP A 625 0.96 35.42 -14.51
N LEU A 626 1.97 35.62 -13.66
CA LEU A 626 3.12 34.70 -13.55
C LEU A 626 2.70 33.31 -13.05
N GLN A 627 1.84 33.22 -12.03
CA GLN A 627 1.31 31.94 -11.56
C GLN A 627 0.49 31.22 -12.65
N LYS A 628 -0.25 31.97 -13.47
CA LYS A 628 -0.96 31.38 -14.61
C LYS A 628 0.02 30.80 -15.63
N HIS A 629 1.06 31.54 -15.99
CA HIS A 629 2.09 31.05 -16.91
C HIS A 629 2.86 29.86 -16.35
N GLU A 630 3.19 29.84 -15.06
CA GLU A 630 3.82 28.70 -14.37
C GLU A 630 2.97 27.42 -14.56
N ARG A 631 1.66 27.50 -14.28
CA ARG A 631 0.72 26.38 -14.49
C ARG A 631 0.63 25.93 -15.95
N GLU A 632 0.56 26.86 -16.90
CA GLU A 632 0.52 26.53 -18.34
C GLU A 632 1.80 25.79 -18.78
N ARG A 633 2.97 26.18 -18.26
CA ARG A 633 4.24 25.53 -18.57
C ARG A 633 4.36 24.15 -17.91
N ASP A 634 3.91 24.00 -16.68
CA ASP A 634 3.86 22.69 -16.01
C ASP A 634 2.93 21.72 -16.74
N GLN A 635 1.78 22.19 -17.22
CA GLN A 635 0.89 21.38 -18.06
C GLN A 635 1.57 20.95 -19.37
N GLN A 636 2.28 21.86 -20.04
CA GLN A 636 3.05 21.51 -21.26
C GLN A 636 4.15 20.50 -20.96
N ARG A 637 4.85 20.62 -19.83
CA ARG A 637 5.88 19.68 -19.39
C ARG A 637 5.27 18.28 -19.17
N GLN A 638 4.19 18.18 -18.40
CA GLN A 638 3.52 16.90 -18.15
C GLN A 638 3.02 16.24 -19.45
N GLN A 639 2.55 17.03 -20.43
CA GLN A 639 2.17 16.49 -21.74
C GLN A 639 3.37 15.94 -22.52
N LEU A 640 4.53 16.61 -22.47
CA LEU A 640 5.75 16.11 -23.10
C LEU A 640 6.29 14.86 -22.40
N GLU A 641 6.28 14.81 -21.07
CA GLU A 641 6.69 13.63 -20.30
C GLU A 641 5.85 12.41 -20.64
N ARG A 642 4.52 12.56 -20.76
CA ARG A 642 3.63 11.49 -21.23
C ARG A 642 4.00 11.00 -22.63
N ARG A 643 4.27 11.92 -23.56
CA ARG A 643 4.69 11.56 -24.91
C ARG A 643 6.04 10.85 -24.94
N CYS A 644 6.98 11.26 -24.09
CA CYS A 644 8.26 10.56 -23.95
C CYS A 644 8.06 9.14 -23.39
N ALA A 645 7.22 8.97 -22.36
CA ALA A 645 6.89 7.65 -21.83
C ALA A 645 6.24 6.74 -22.88
N ASP A 646 5.30 7.27 -23.67
CA ASP A 646 4.68 6.54 -24.78
C ASP A 646 5.71 6.13 -25.85
N LEU A 647 6.66 7.01 -26.17
CA LEU A 647 7.75 6.73 -27.11
C LEU A 647 8.70 5.65 -26.57
N THR A 648 9.06 5.70 -25.29
CA THR A 648 9.90 4.68 -24.63
C THR A 648 9.21 3.32 -24.62
N LYS A 649 7.92 3.28 -24.31
CA LYS A 649 7.11 2.05 -24.39
C LYS A 649 7.10 1.50 -25.81
N TRP A 650 6.84 2.35 -26.80
CA TRP A 650 6.85 1.96 -28.21
C TRP A 650 8.22 1.44 -28.65
N GLN A 651 9.31 2.06 -28.18
CA GLN A 651 10.68 1.62 -28.43
C GLN A 651 10.92 0.21 -27.86
N ALA A 652 10.46 -0.05 -26.63
CA ALA A 652 10.54 -1.37 -26.00
C ALA A 652 9.74 -2.43 -26.79
N ASP A 653 8.51 -2.10 -27.21
CA ASP A 653 7.67 -2.98 -28.03
C ASP A 653 8.33 -3.30 -29.39
N MET A 654 8.98 -2.30 -30.01
CA MET A 654 9.69 -2.50 -31.27
C MET A 654 10.96 -3.33 -31.09
N GLN A 655 11.73 -3.10 -30.03
CA GLN A 655 12.91 -3.93 -29.70
C GLN A 655 12.50 -5.38 -29.40
N GLN A 656 11.37 -5.59 -28.73
CA GLN A 656 10.82 -6.93 -28.51
C GLN A 656 10.41 -7.59 -29.83
N SER A 657 9.73 -6.84 -30.70
CA SER A 657 9.36 -7.32 -32.05
C SER A 657 10.58 -7.71 -32.89
N LEU A 658 11.68 -6.95 -32.81
CA LEU A 658 12.94 -7.29 -33.48
C LEU A 658 13.58 -8.55 -32.89
N ARG A 659 13.56 -8.74 -31.56
CA ARG A 659 14.03 -9.97 -30.89
C ARG A 659 13.19 -11.18 -31.28
N ASP A 660 11.87 -11.02 -31.39
CA ASP A 660 10.95 -12.07 -31.83
C ASP A 660 11.16 -12.45 -33.30
N LEU A 661 11.50 -11.48 -34.16
CA LEU A 661 11.87 -11.74 -35.55
C LEU A 661 13.22 -12.47 -35.65
N ALA A 662 14.23 -12.04 -34.89
CA ALA A 662 15.54 -12.67 -34.86
C ALA A 662 15.49 -14.12 -34.33
N SER A 663 14.72 -14.38 -33.26
CA SER A 663 14.55 -15.72 -32.69
C SER A 663 13.80 -16.69 -33.62
N ARG A 664 13.02 -16.17 -34.57
CA ARG A 664 12.35 -16.96 -35.61
C ARG A 664 13.24 -17.34 -36.79
N GLY A 665 14.52 -16.95 -36.78
CA GLY A 665 15.51 -17.35 -37.79
C GLY A 665 15.26 -16.77 -39.19
N VAL A 666 14.72 -15.56 -39.26
CA VAL A 666 14.54 -14.78 -40.51
C VAL A 666 15.80 -13.99 -40.84
#